data_AF-A0A9E1AWX1-F1
#
_entry.id   AF-A0A9E1AWX1-F1
#
_cell.length_a   1.000
_cell.length_b   1.000
_cell.length_c   1.000
_cell.angle_alpha   90.00
_cell.angle_beta   90.00
_cell.angle_gamma   90.00
#
_symmetry.space_group_name_H-M   'P 1'
#
loop_
_entity.id
_entity.type
_entity.pdbx_description
1 polymer ?
#
loop_
_entity_poly.entity_id
_entity_poly.type
_entity_poly.pdbx_seq_one_letter_code
_entity_poly.pdbx_strand_id
1 'polypeptide(L)'
;MRTTKLMAGALTLLVLVGGAAAAETVQSSEGTVYTLPANVSRIEEYAFYGDGELREIRIPEGVTEIGDYAFANCWYLTEITIPESVTKIGAHAFDSCVSLKTVQLSDNITEMGESAFYRCLNLTEITLPASLTGISAHMFENCEKLVTVTVPEGLLEIGDSAFAGCKKLENCPLPPNLTRVGSYAFDKCTLWNAELLPDTLTEIGEYAFRQCKKLTEVTIGEKLLNVGEGAFYDCDGIKKVDWQAKVTRIPDRVFQSCYYIETVKLPETVTEIGEYSFYSCGYLTDIGTFERMKRIGACAFSNCDELVNIGTLDAIEEIGGGAFMLDQKLVLSLDGLQHLRIIGGYAFGGCPKVTGLRDLPALEEIGASALDSANIPEVANLPRLRRIGASGLSNRSLVTVGDLPSLEYIGDSAFRNATSLTTFGAAPNVTYIGANAFEECRKLETLGLDGVAAEIGREAFIACTSLKSLDLSNVTSIGEKAFSYCGTLETVVSLESITSLGKNAFEECRSLVTVGKIGNLTRLPNEVFRECKALANVTLPDTMETIGTAAFKHCYGLPEIVIPDSVTTIEEEAFDGCTSLKEIIVPDSVVKMGNHVFGGCRSATRIVFPKYLTYLPGYGVSFCNYMVEFVFPENVKSISNYFFYGCISLKEIVIPDTVTTIDFRAFWDCTSLTRITIPASVTKIDSTAFDGCKKDKLVWVVTPGSYAETYAKKNYYHYTYAK
;
A
#
# COMPACT_ATOMS: atom_id res chain seq x y z
N MET A 1 -41.42 -20.15 -22.81
CA MET A 1 -42.43 -19.84 -23.85
C MET A 1 -41.74 -19.68 -25.21
N ARG A 2 -41.62 -20.76 -25.97
CA ARG A 2 -41.89 -20.82 -27.43
C ARG A 2 -41.77 -22.27 -27.87
N THR A 3 -42.92 -22.78 -28.26
CA THR A 3 -43.23 -24.07 -28.84
C THR A 3 -42.51 -24.31 -30.17
N THR A 4 -41.92 -25.48 -30.34
CA THR A 4 -41.99 -26.24 -31.59
C THR A 4 -41.97 -27.72 -31.28
N LYS A 5 -43.10 -28.39 -31.61
CA LYS A 5 -43.26 -29.84 -31.69
C LYS A 5 -42.04 -30.49 -32.36
N LEU A 6 -41.42 -31.45 -31.69
CA LEU A 6 -40.57 -32.47 -32.31
C LEU A 6 -41.14 -33.87 -32.06
N MET A 7 -42.48 -34.01 -32.07
CA MET A 7 -43.19 -35.31 -32.08
C MET A 7 -43.11 -36.04 -33.45
N ALA A 8 -41.99 -35.98 -34.16
CA ALA A 8 -41.77 -36.77 -35.38
C ALA A 8 -40.30 -37.08 -35.69
N GLY A 9 -39.33 -36.54 -34.92
CA GLY A 9 -37.90 -36.60 -35.27
C GLY A 9 -37.12 -37.74 -34.62
N ALA A 10 -37.46 -38.16 -33.40
CA ALA A 10 -36.70 -39.16 -32.63
C ALA A 10 -36.63 -40.54 -33.33
N LEU A 11 -37.56 -40.83 -34.26
CA LEU A 11 -37.58 -42.08 -35.01
C LEU A 11 -36.65 -42.10 -36.24
N THR A 12 -36.03 -40.98 -36.62
CA THR A 12 -35.27 -40.85 -37.89
C THR A 12 -33.76 -41.00 -37.72
N LEU A 13 -33.27 -41.18 -36.49
CA LEU A 13 -31.83 -41.25 -36.17
C LEU A 13 -31.39 -42.60 -35.58
N LEU A 14 -32.15 -43.68 -35.74
CA LEU A 14 -31.68 -45.04 -35.46
C LEU A 14 -31.24 -45.68 -36.77
N VAL A 15 -29.95 -46.03 -36.93
CA VAL A 15 -29.51 -46.82 -38.08
C VAL A 15 -30.07 -48.24 -37.92
N LEU A 16 -31.17 -48.48 -38.63
CA LEU A 16 -31.75 -49.79 -38.86
C LEU A 16 -30.96 -50.48 -39.98
N VAL A 17 -30.28 -51.58 -39.66
CA VAL A 17 -29.90 -52.54 -40.70
C VAL A 17 -31.18 -53.27 -41.13
N GLY A 18 -31.92 -52.66 -42.06
CA GLY A 18 -33.08 -53.24 -42.73
C GLY A 18 -34.45 -52.82 -42.16
N GLY A 19 -35.05 -51.80 -42.80
CA GLY A 19 -36.49 -51.51 -42.74
C GLY A 19 -36.98 -50.79 -41.47
N ALA A 20 -37.79 -49.75 -41.64
CA ALA A 20 -38.42 -48.96 -40.57
C ALA A 20 -39.24 -49.83 -39.60
N ALA A 21 -38.67 -50.14 -38.44
CA ALA A 21 -39.43 -50.56 -37.27
C ALA A 21 -39.53 -49.35 -36.34
N ALA A 22 -40.76 -48.89 -36.08
CA ALA A 22 -41.01 -47.83 -35.10
C ALA A 22 -40.70 -48.37 -33.70
N ALA A 23 -39.99 -47.58 -32.87
CA ALA A 23 -39.91 -47.88 -31.44
C ALA A 23 -41.33 -47.94 -30.87
N GLU A 24 -41.61 -48.96 -30.05
CA GLU A 24 -42.89 -49.05 -29.37
C GLU A 24 -42.91 -48.03 -28.23
N THR A 25 -43.85 -47.08 -28.28
CA THR A 25 -43.99 -46.02 -27.28
C THR A 25 -45.23 -46.25 -26.42
N VAL A 26 -45.04 -46.32 -25.11
CA VAL A 26 -46.16 -46.26 -24.15
C VAL A 26 -46.15 -44.87 -23.51
N GLN A 27 -47.14 -44.05 -23.87
CA GLN A 27 -47.39 -42.76 -23.21
C GLN A 27 -48.27 -42.98 -21.98
N SER A 28 -47.84 -42.45 -20.83
CA SER A 28 -48.61 -42.43 -19.59
C SER A 28 -48.76 -41.00 -19.07
N SER A 29 -49.64 -40.79 -18.08
CA SER A 29 -49.70 -39.52 -17.33
C SER A 29 -48.40 -39.19 -16.58
N GLU A 30 -47.52 -40.18 -16.50
CA GLU A 30 -46.21 -40.17 -15.90
C GLU A 30 -45.11 -40.20 -16.98
N GLY A 31 -45.32 -39.64 -18.18
CA GLY A 31 -44.31 -39.57 -19.25
C GLY A 31 -44.20 -40.84 -20.11
N THR A 32 -43.13 -40.94 -20.90
CA THR A 32 -42.99 -41.90 -22.02
C THR A 32 -41.98 -43.01 -21.73
N VAL A 33 -42.38 -44.25 -21.98
CA VAL A 33 -41.52 -45.44 -22.01
C VAL A 33 -41.27 -45.83 -23.47
N TYR A 34 -39.99 -45.94 -23.86
CA TYR A 34 -39.58 -46.39 -25.20
C TYR A 34 -39.03 -47.82 -25.14
N THR A 35 -39.48 -48.69 -26.06
CA THR A 35 -38.84 -49.98 -26.34
C THR A 35 -38.24 -49.95 -27.74
N LEU A 36 -36.91 -50.03 -27.83
CA LEU A 36 -36.22 -50.01 -29.12
C LEU A 36 -36.37 -51.36 -29.85
N PRO A 37 -36.54 -51.38 -31.19
CA PRO A 37 -36.65 -52.61 -31.96
C PRO A 37 -35.37 -53.46 -31.92
N ALA A 38 -35.51 -54.79 -31.90
CA ALA A 38 -34.39 -55.73 -31.77
C ALA A 38 -33.34 -55.69 -32.90
N ASN A 39 -33.61 -55.00 -34.02
CA ASN A 39 -32.66 -54.83 -35.14
C ASN A 39 -31.84 -53.52 -35.06
N VAL A 40 -32.01 -52.72 -33.99
CA VAL A 40 -31.17 -51.55 -33.75
C VAL A 40 -29.78 -52.02 -33.34
N SER A 41 -28.75 -51.58 -34.07
CA SER A 41 -27.35 -51.89 -33.76
C SER A 41 -26.60 -50.73 -33.08
N ARG A 42 -27.13 -49.51 -33.13
CA ARG A 42 -26.50 -48.30 -32.58
C ARG A 42 -27.56 -47.26 -32.21
N ILE A 43 -27.34 -46.56 -31.10
CA ILE A 43 -28.07 -45.33 -30.76
C ILE A 43 -27.20 -44.17 -31.23
N GLU A 44 -27.65 -43.43 -32.24
CA GLU A 44 -26.83 -42.37 -32.85
C GLU A 44 -26.67 -41.14 -31.95
N GLU A 45 -25.76 -40.28 -32.38
CA GLU A 45 -25.57 -38.95 -31.81
C GLU A 45 -26.90 -38.19 -31.73
N TYR A 46 -27.17 -37.54 -30.59
CA TYR A 46 -28.39 -36.77 -30.33
C TYR A 46 -29.74 -37.53 -30.44
N ALA A 47 -29.78 -38.87 -30.52
CA ALA A 47 -31.01 -39.62 -30.81
C ALA A 47 -32.23 -39.28 -29.93
N PHE A 48 -32.01 -39.06 -28.63
CA PHE A 48 -33.02 -38.66 -27.63
C PHE A 48 -32.71 -37.30 -26.99
N TYR A 49 -31.87 -36.47 -27.63
CA TYR A 49 -31.45 -35.19 -27.06
C TYR A 49 -32.65 -34.30 -26.67
N GLY A 50 -32.69 -33.90 -25.41
CA GLY A 50 -33.70 -32.99 -24.87
C GLY A 50 -35.12 -33.59 -24.86
N ASP A 51 -35.27 -34.92 -24.88
CA ASP A 51 -36.58 -35.55 -24.70
C ASP A 51 -37.08 -35.30 -23.25
N GLY A 52 -37.87 -34.24 -23.11
CA GLY A 52 -38.47 -33.81 -21.86
C GLY A 52 -39.63 -34.68 -21.39
N GLU A 53 -39.95 -35.80 -22.04
CA GLU A 53 -40.98 -36.74 -21.59
C GLU A 53 -40.42 -38.15 -21.36
N LEU A 54 -39.18 -38.45 -21.78
CA LEU A 54 -38.53 -39.75 -21.60
C LEU A 54 -38.35 -40.09 -20.12
N ARG A 55 -38.93 -41.21 -19.68
CA ARG A 55 -38.80 -41.73 -18.30
C ARG A 55 -38.07 -43.06 -18.20
N GLU A 56 -38.28 -43.95 -19.17
CA GLU A 56 -37.66 -45.28 -19.25
C GLU A 56 -37.36 -45.57 -20.73
N ILE A 57 -36.21 -46.17 -20.99
CA ILE A 57 -35.86 -46.74 -22.29
C ILE A 57 -35.35 -48.17 -22.14
N ARG A 58 -35.87 -49.07 -22.97
CA ARG A 58 -35.40 -50.45 -23.09
C ARG A 58 -34.54 -50.59 -24.33
N ILE A 59 -33.25 -50.82 -24.12
CA ILE A 59 -32.26 -51.02 -25.18
C ILE A 59 -32.13 -52.54 -25.44
N PRO A 60 -32.35 -53.03 -26.66
CA PRO A 60 -32.29 -54.45 -26.99
C PRO A 60 -30.84 -54.94 -27.07
N GLU A 61 -30.67 -56.24 -26.87
CA GLU A 61 -29.43 -56.92 -27.23
C GLU A 61 -29.14 -56.78 -28.73
N GLY A 62 -27.91 -56.39 -29.07
CA GLY A 62 -27.46 -56.10 -30.43
C GLY A 62 -27.00 -54.66 -30.63
N VAL A 63 -27.36 -53.75 -29.73
CA VAL A 63 -26.83 -52.38 -29.71
C VAL A 63 -25.38 -52.41 -29.23
N THR A 64 -24.45 -51.94 -30.06
CA THR A 64 -23.01 -51.96 -29.72
C THR A 64 -22.49 -50.62 -29.22
N GLU A 65 -23.20 -49.52 -29.50
CA GLU A 65 -22.72 -48.17 -29.18
C GLU A 65 -23.88 -47.22 -28.88
N ILE A 66 -23.65 -46.34 -27.90
CA ILE A 66 -24.46 -45.15 -27.59
C ILE A 66 -23.65 -43.93 -27.98
N GLY A 67 -24.12 -43.15 -28.97
CA GLY A 67 -23.40 -42.01 -29.52
C GLY A 67 -23.37 -40.78 -28.61
N ASP A 68 -22.62 -39.75 -29.05
CA ASP A 68 -22.46 -38.52 -28.29
C ASP A 68 -23.80 -37.80 -28.09
N TYR A 69 -24.00 -37.20 -26.92
CA TYR A 69 -25.25 -36.50 -26.56
C TYR A 69 -26.55 -37.33 -26.71
N ALA A 70 -26.47 -38.66 -26.88
CA ALA A 70 -27.62 -39.49 -27.25
C ALA A 70 -28.84 -39.31 -26.33
N PHE A 71 -28.63 -39.16 -25.02
CA PHE A 71 -29.67 -38.93 -24.01
C PHE A 71 -29.46 -37.62 -23.26
N ALA A 72 -28.64 -36.69 -23.75
CA ALA A 72 -28.39 -35.45 -23.05
C ALA A 72 -29.68 -34.63 -22.88
N ASN A 73 -29.85 -33.99 -21.72
CA ASN A 73 -31.04 -33.24 -21.32
C ASN A 73 -32.35 -34.05 -21.22
N CYS A 74 -32.29 -35.38 -21.09
CA CYS A 74 -33.44 -36.21 -20.75
C CYS A 74 -33.80 -36.05 -19.26
N TRP A 75 -34.40 -34.92 -18.90
CA TRP A 75 -34.55 -34.49 -17.50
C TRP A 75 -35.41 -35.42 -16.63
N TYR A 76 -36.22 -36.29 -17.21
CA TYR A 76 -37.13 -37.20 -16.49
C TYR A 76 -36.71 -38.67 -16.55
N LEU A 77 -35.61 -39.02 -17.24
CA LEU A 77 -35.08 -40.38 -17.25
C LEU A 77 -34.59 -40.72 -15.84
N THR A 78 -35.16 -41.74 -15.21
CA THR A 78 -34.85 -42.08 -13.82
C THR A 78 -33.90 -43.27 -13.67
N GLU A 79 -33.93 -44.19 -14.61
CA GLU A 79 -33.11 -45.40 -14.62
C GLU A 79 -32.79 -45.82 -16.05
N ILE A 80 -31.65 -46.47 -16.24
CA ILE A 80 -31.30 -47.08 -17.52
C ILE A 80 -30.46 -48.35 -17.30
N THR A 81 -30.75 -49.38 -18.09
CA THR A 81 -29.95 -50.60 -18.19
C THR A 81 -29.30 -50.66 -19.56
N ILE A 82 -27.98 -50.73 -19.56
CA ILE A 82 -27.15 -50.85 -20.77
C ILE A 82 -26.89 -52.34 -21.02
N PRO A 83 -27.33 -52.92 -22.16
CA PRO A 83 -27.23 -54.35 -22.42
C PRO A 83 -25.78 -54.79 -22.66
N GLU A 84 -25.52 -56.09 -22.53
CA GLU A 84 -24.16 -56.66 -22.60
C GLU A 84 -23.47 -56.50 -23.95
N SER A 85 -24.24 -56.22 -24.99
CA SER A 85 -23.74 -55.97 -26.34
C SER A 85 -23.06 -54.60 -26.52
N VAL A 86 -23.28 -53.64 -25.62
CA VAL A 86 -22.72 -52.28 -25.73
C VAL A 86 -21.26 -52.26 -25.31
N THR A 87 -20.39 -51.77 -26.19
CA THR A 87 -18.95 -51.67 -25.93
C THR A 87 -18.47 -50.22 -25.77
N LYS A 88 -19.29 -49.24 -26.14
CA LYS A 88 -18.94 -47.80 -26.14
C LYS A 88 -20.11 -46.89 -25.74
N ILE A 89 -19.81 -45.91 -24.88
CA ILE A 89 -20.69 -44.78 -24.55
C ILE A 89 -19.97 -43.48 -24.97
N GLY A 90 -20.64 -42.67 -25.78
CA GLY A 90 -20.14 -41.42 -26.32
C GLY A 90 -20.01 -40.29 -25.30
N ALA A 91 -19.36 -39.21 -25.74
CA ALA A 91 -19.21 -37.99 -24.95
C ALA A 91 -20.58 -37.36 -24.68
N HIS A 92 -20.78 -36.82 -23.48
CA HIS A 92 -22.05 -36.21 -23.06
C HIS A 92 -23.29 -37.11 -23.20
N ALA A 93 -23.15 -38.44 -23.36
CA ALA A 93 -24.26 -39.33 -23.68
C ALA A 93 -25.46 -39.19 -22.72
N PHE A 94 -25.22 -38.98 -21.41
CA PHE A 94 -26.24 -38.75 -20.39
C PHE A 94 -26.08 -37.39 -19.68
N ASP A 95 -25.48 -36.40 -20.36
CA ASP A 95 -25.31 -35.04 -19.81
C ASP A 95 -26.67 -34.45 -19.36
N SER A 96 -26.70 -33.93 -18.14
CA SER A 96 -27.86 -33.24 -17.57
C SER A 96 -29.12 -34.12 -17.52
N CYS A 97 -28.95 -35.44 -17.42
CA CYS A 97 -30.00 -36.38 -17.01
C CYS A 97 -30.30 -36.21 -15.51
N VAL A 98 -30.84 -35.05 -15.12
CA VAL A 98 -30.90 -34.61 -13.72
C VAL A 98 -31.71 -35.53 -12.81
N SER A 99 -32.63 -36.35 -13.33
CA SER A 99 -33.45 -37.30 -12.56
C SER A 99 -32.87 -38.72 -12.53
N LEU A 100 -31.78 -39.00 -13.25
CA LEU A 100 -31.19 -40.32 -13.36
C LEU A 100 -30.60 -40.73 -12.01
N LYS A 101 -31.10 -41.83 -11.45
CA LYS A 101 -30.73 -42.34 -10.11
C LYS A 101 -29.86 -43.59 -10.20
N THR A 102 -30.19 -44.48 -11.12
CA THR A 102 -29.57 -45.80 -11.27
C THR A 102 -29.16 -46.02 -12.71
N VAL A 103 -27.93 -46.49 -12.90
CA VAL A 103 -27.36 -46.85 -14.19
C VAL A 103 -26.74 -48.23 -14.06
N GLN A 104 -27.27 -49.20 -14.78
CA GLN A 104 -26.66 -50.53 -14.87
C GLN A 104 -25.83 -50.56 -16.15
N LEU A 105 -24.50 -50.52 -15.99
CA LEU A 105 -23.55 -50.60 -17.10
C LEU A 105 -23.25 -52.07 -17.44
N SER A 106 -22.91 -52.35 -18.70
CA SER A 106 -22.36 -53.64 -19.12
C SER A 106 -20.87 -53.72 -18.78
N ASP A 107 -20.40 -54.92 -18.42
CA ASP A 107 -18.98 -55.21 -18.19
C ASP A 107 -18.13 -55.17 -19.48
N ASN A 108 -18.76 -55.24 -20.66
CA ASN A 108 -18.11 -55.21 -21.97
C ASN A 108 -17.81 -53.79 -22.50
N ILE A 109 -18.23 -52.75 -21.76
CA ILE A 109 -17.92 -51.37 -22.11
C ILE A 109 -16.43 -51.12 -21.91
N THR A 110 -15.76 -50.76 -23.01
CA THR A 110 -14.32 -50.48 -23.07
C THR A 110 -14.00 -48.99 -23.17
N GLU A 111 -14.98 -48.16 -23.54
CA GLU A 111 -14.81 -46.72 -23.73
C GLU A 111 -16.04 -45.96 -23.22
N MET A 112 -15.80 -44.92 -22.41
CA MET A 112 -16.80 -43.97 -21.94
C MET A 112 -16.30 -42.54 -22.15
N GLY A 113 -17.00 -41.76 -22.95
CA GLY A 113 -16.58 -40.44 -23.38
C GLY A 113 -16.54 -39.38 -22.28
N GLU A 114 -15.90 -38.25 -22.60
CA GLU A 114 -15.88 -37.06 -21.76
C GLU A 114 -17.30 -36.62 -21.37
N SER A 115 -17.49 -36.16 -20.13
CA SER A 115 -18.79 -35.65 -19.66
C SER A 115 -19.97 -36.65 -19.77
N ALA A 116 -19.73 -37.95 -19.94
CA ALA A 116 -20.80 -38.92 -20.23
C ALA A 116 -21.96 -38.89 -19.21
N PHE A 117 -21.71 -38.57 -17.94
CA PHE A 117 -22.71 -38.40 -16.88
C PHE A 117 -22.66 -37.00 -16.23
N TYR A 118 -22.17 -35.98 -16.95
CA TYR A 118 -22.09 -34.60 -16.46
C TYR A 118 -23.45 -34.14 -15.92
N ARG A 119 -23.49 -33.56 -14.71
CA ARG A 119 -24.72 -33.05 -14.05
C ARG A 119 -25.86 -34.05 -13.92
N CYS A 120 -25.57 -35.35 -13.76
CA CYS A 120 -26.55 -36.33 -13.28
C CYS A 120 -26.84 -36.13 -11.78
N LEU A 121 -27.57 -35.06 -11.44
CA LEU A 121 -27.73 -34.55 -10.06
C LEU A 121 -28.33 -35.55 -9.05
N ASN A 122 -29.04 -36.59 -9.53
CA ASN A 122 -29.68 -37.60 -8.69
C ASN A 122 -28.99 -38.97 -8.69
N LEU A 123 -27.90 -39.14 -9.43
CA LEU A 123 -27.14 -40.39 -9.45
C LEU A 123 -26.52 -40.60 -8.08
N THR A 124 -26.80 -41.73 -7.44
CA THR A 124 -26.32 -42.01 -6.07
C THR A 124 -25.16 -42.99 -6.03
N GLU A 125 -25.11 -43.93 -6.97
CA GLU A 125 -24.06 -44.93 -7.07
C GLU A 125 -23.83 -45.32 -8.52
N ILE A 126 -22.60 -45.74 -8.83
CA ILE A 126 -22.28 -46.34 -10.13
C ILE A 126 -21.14 -47.35 -9.97
N THR A 127 -21.25 -48.46 -10.70
CA THR A 127 -20.18 -49.47 -10.84
C THR A 127 -19.59 -49.34 -12.23
N LEU A 128 -18.30 -49.00 -12.30
CA LEU A 128 -17.60 -48.84 -13.56
C LEU A 128 -17.20 -50.22 -14.15
N PRO A 129 -17.28 -50.40 -15.47
CA PRO A 129 -16.90 -51.65 -16.15
C PRO A 129 -15.43 -52.05 -15.87
N ALA A 130 -15.20 -53.34 -15.70
CA ALA A 130 -13.88 -53.90 -15.35
C ALA A 130 -12.79 -53.61 -16.40
N SER A 131 -13.16 -53.39 -17.66
CA SER A 131 -12.22 -53.17 -18.77
C SER A 131 -11.78 -51.72 -18.96
N LEU A 132 -12.37 -50.75 -18.23
CA LEU A 132 -11.99 -49.36 -18.33
C LEU A 132 -10.59 -49.10 -17.77
N THR A 133 -9.77 -48.42 -18.57
CA THR A 133 -8.41 -48.01 -18.19
C THR A 133 -8.35 -46.59 -17.61
N GLY A 134 -9.40 -45.79 -17.78
CA GLY A 134 -9.45 -44.42 -17.27
C GLY A 134 -10.86 -43.88 -17.12
N ILE A 135 -11.00 -42.86 -16.28
CA ILE A 135 -12.21 -42.05 -16.16
C ILE A 135 -11.94 -40.75 -16.93
N SER A 136 -12.67 -40.52 -18.02
CA SER A 136 -12.52 -39.33 -18.86
C SER A 136 -12.80 -38.03 -18.12
N ALA A 137 -12.33 -36.91 -18.68
CA ALA A 137 -12.56 -35.60 -18.10
C ALA A 137 -14.06 -35.32 -17.91
N HIS A 138 -14.41 -34.60 -16.84
CA HIS A 138 -15.77 -34.17 -16.52
C HIS A 138 -16.84 -35.29 -16.40
N MET A 139 -16.46 -36.58 -16.44
CA MET A 139 -17.39 -37.71 -16.62
C MET A 139 -18.55 -37.71 -15.63
N PHE A 140 -18.28 -37.40 -14.35
CA PHE A 140 -19.27 -37.30 -13.27
C PHE A 140 -19.31 -35.90 -12.65
N GLU A 141 -18.83 -34.86 -13.34
CA GLU A 141 -18.81 -33.53 -12.75
C GLU A 141 -20.24 -33.08 -12.37
N ASN A 142 -20.38 -32.49 -11.18
CA ASN A 142 -21.61 -32.01 -10.58
C ASN A 142 -22.68 -33.11 -10.37
N CYS A 143 -22.29 -34.38 -10.27
CA CYS A 143 -23.16 -35.44 -9.73
C CYS A 143 -23.31 -35.28 -8.21
N GLU A 144 -24.02 -34.23 -7.78
CA GLU A 144 -24.00 -33.76 -6.38
C GLU A 144 -24.51 -34.79 -5.34
N LYS A 145 -25.28 -35.80 -5.75
CA LYS A 145 -25.78 -36.88 -4.89
C LYS A 145 -25.00 -38.19 -5.00
N LEU A 146 -23.96 -38.25 -5.83
CA LEU A 146 -23.14 -39.45 -5.99
C LEU A 146 -22.40 -39.72 -4.68
N VAL A 147 -22.67 -40.87 -4.08
CA VAL A 147 -22.09 -41.29 -2.79
C VAL A 147 -20.97 -42.30 -3.01
N THR A 148 -21.20 -43.27 -3.91
CA THR A 148 -20.30 -44.40 -4.14
C THR A 148 -19.97 -44.56 -5.61
N VAL A 149 -18.69 -44.72 -5.92
CA VAL A 149 -18.18 -45.12 -7.24
C VAL A 149 -17.32 -46.34 -7.05
N THR A 150 -17.71 -47.45 -7.66
CA THR A 150 -16.86 -48.65 -7.70
C THR A 150 -15.97 -48.56 -8.93
N VAL A 151 -14.66 -48.42 -8.72
CA VAL A 151 -13.66 -48.30 -9.79
C VAL A 151 -13.01 -49.65 -10.10
N PRO A 152 -12.56 -49.89 -11.35
CA PRO A 152 -11.88 -51.13 -11.71
C PRO A 152 -10.43 -51.16 -11.19
N GLU A 153 -9.91 -52.35 -10.83
CA GLU A 153 -8.53 -52.52 -10.34
C GLU A 153 -7.45 -52.12 -11.38
N GLY A 154 -7.79 -52.22 -12.66
CA GLY A 154 -6.91 -51.89 -13.79
C GLY A 154 -6.92 -50.41 -14.19
N LEU A 155 -7.65 -49.54 -13.48
CA LEU A 155 -7.73 -48.12 -13.79
C LEU A 155 -6.34 -47.45 -13.62
N LEU A 156 -5.90 -46.72 -14.65
CA LEU A 156 -4.60 -46.05 -14.68
C LEU A 156 -4.71 -44.53 -14.51
N GLU A 157 -5.83 -43.93 -14.92
CA GLU A 157 -5.99 -42.48 -14.96
C GLU A 157 -7.39 -42.00 -14.52
N ILE A 158 -7.43 -40.89 -13.79
CA ILE A 158 -8.64 -40.10 -13.54
C ILE A 158 -8.42 -38.75 -14.23
N GLY A 159 -9.29 -38.41 -15.18
CA GLY A 159 -9.21 -37.20 -15.98
C GLY A 159 -9.56 -35.93 -15.23
N ASP A 160 -9.34 -34.80 -15.90
CA ASP A 160 -9.57 -33.48 -15.33
C ASP A 160 -11.05 -33.29 -14.96
N SER A 161 -11.32 -32.73 -13.78
CA SER A 161 -12.67 -32.50 -13.26
C SER A 161 -13.59 -33.73 -13.23
N ALA A 162 -13.07 -34.96 -13.33
CA ALA A 162 -13.86 -36.18 -13.45
C ALA A 162 -14.98 -36.31 -12.40
N PHE A 163 -14.74 -35.88 -11.17
CA PHE A 163 -15.69 -35.87 -10.05
C PHE A 163 -15.87 -34.47 -9.43
N ALA A 164 -15.46 -33.40 -10.11
CA ALA A 164 -15.58 -32.06 -9.55
C ALA A 164 -17.04 -31.74 -9.18
N GLY A 165 -17.28 -31.19 -7.99
CA GLY A 165 -18.62 -30.87 -7.50
C GLY A 165 -19.44 -32.07 -6.98
N CYS A 166 -18.89 -33.28 -6.91
CA CYS A 166 -19.53 -34.45 -6.28
C CYS A 166 -19.50 -34.34 -4.74
N LYS A 167 -20.24 -33.37 -4.19
CA LYS A 167 -20.21 -32.98 -2.76
C LYS A 167 -20.57 -34.11 -1.79
N LYS A 168 -21.34 -35.11 -2.24
CA LYS A 168 -21.75 -36.28 -1.46
C LYS A 168 -20.87 -37.50 -1.63
N LEU A 169 -19.83 -37.42 -2.47
CA LEU A 169 -18.95 -38.55 -2.73
C LEU A 169 -18.19 -38.89 -1.46
N GLU A 170 -18.48 -40.07 -0.91
CA GLU A 170 -17.86 -40.59 0.31
C GLU A 170 -16.88 -41.72 -0.05
N ASN A 171 -17.27 -42.59 -0.98
CA ASN A 171 -16.52 -43.79 -1.33
C ASN A 171 -16.19 -43.82 -2.82
N CYS A 172 -14.94 -43.50 -3.15
CA CYS A 172 -14.35 -43.71 -4.47
C CYS A 172 -12.90 -44.14 -4.23
N PRO A 173 -12.64 -45.46 -4.05
CA PRO A 173 -11.31 -45.93 -3.72
C PRO A 173 -10.36 -45.63 -4.88
N LEU A 174 -9.12 -45.21 -4.58
CA LEU A 174 -8.09 -45.04 -5.60
C LEU A 174 -7.41 -46.40 -5.82
N PRO A 175 -7.41 -46.95 -7.05
CA PRO A 175 -6.86 -48.27 -7.29
C PRO A 175 -5.33 -48.28 -7.22
N PRO A 176 -4.71 -49.42 -6.88
CA PRO A 176 -3.27 -49.51 -6.61
C PRO A 176 -2.40 -49.27 -7.85
N ASN A 177 -2.95 -49.38 -9.07
CA ASN A 177 -2.23 -49.14 -10.32
C ASN A 177 -2.42 -47.71 -10.86
N LEU A 178 -3.12 -46.84 -10.12
CA LEU A 178 -3.43 -45.48 -10.58
C LEU A 178 -2.15 -44.64 -10.69
N THR A 179 -1.88 -44.12 -11.88
CA THR A 179 -0.66 -43.36 -12.18
C THR A 179 -0.88 -41.85 -12.23
N ARG A 180 -2.11 -41.40 -12.48
CA ARG A 180 -2.44 -39.99 -12.69
C ARG A 180 -3.81 -39.62 -12.15
N VAL A 181 -3.87 -38.48 -11.46
CA VAL A 181 -5.10 -37.76 -11.10
C VAL A 181 -5.05 -36.38 -11.75
N GLY A 182 -6.00 -36.09 -12.62
CA GLY A 182 -6.08 -34.85 -13.39
C GLY A 182 -6.41 -33.62 -12.56
N SER A 183 -6.29 -32.45 -13.20
CA SER A 183 -6.58 -31.17 -12.56
C SER A 183 -8.04 -31.10 -12.14
N TYR A 184 -8.32 -30.57 -10.94
CA TYR A 184 -9.67 -30.48 -10.36
C TYR A 184 -10.43 -31.82 -10.24
N ALA A 185 -9.80 -32.98 -10.42
CA ALA A 185 -10.49 -34.28 -10.51
C ALA A 185 -11.49 -34.55 -9.36
N PHE A 186 -11.15 -34.16 -8.13
CA PHE A 186 -11.99 -34.27 -6.93
C PHE A 186 -12.30 -32.91 -6.29
N ASP A 187 -12.26 -31.81 -7.06
CA ASP A 187 -12.60 -30.48 -6.55
C ASP A 187 -13.99 -30.47 -5.88
N LYS A 188 -14.09 -29.95 -4.65
CA LYS A 188 -15.33 -29.87 -3.86
C LYS A 188 -15.93 -31.23 -3.51
N CYS A 189 -15.17 -32.33 -3.56
CA CYS A 189 -15.56 -33.62 -2.99
C CYS A 189 -15.40 -33.60 -1.46
N THR A 190 -16.25 -32.83 -0.77
CA THR A 190 -16.05 -32.47 0.65
C THR A 190 -16.15 -33.63 1.64
N LEU A 191 -16.78 -34.74 1.25
CA LEU A 191 -16.92 -35.95 2.07
C LEU A 191 -15.97 -37.07 1.66
N TRP A 192 -15.22 -36.88 0.57
CA TRP A 192 -14.34 -37.91 0.04
C TRP A 192 -13.13 -38.07 0.95
N ASN A 193 -12.85 -39.32 1.29
CA ASN A 193 -11.68 -39.71 2.04
C ASN A 193 -10.97 -40.85 1.31
N ALA A 194 -9.66 -40.72 1.15
CA ALA A 194 -8.80 -41.87 0.88
C ALA A 194 -8.04 -42.21 2.15
N GLU A 195 -7.97 -43.50 2.49
CA GLU A 195 -7.08 -43.93 3.57
C GLU A 195 -5.61 -43.63 3.23
N LEU A 196 -5.22 -43.76 1.96
CA LEU A 196 -3.89 -43.42 1.45
C LEU A 196 -3.94 -43.13 -0.06
N LEU A 197 -3.12 -42.20 -0.54
CA LEU A 197 -2.87 -42.02 -1.97
C LEU A 197 -1.99 -43.18 -2.50
N PRO A 198 -2.27 -43.78 -3.67
CA PRO A 198 -1.46 -44.88 -4.22
C PRO A 198 0.02 -44.51 -4.41
N ASP A 199 0.93 -45.42 -4.06
CA ASP A 199 2.39 -45.23 -4.21
C ASP A 199 2.86 -45.31 -5.68
N THR A 200 1.95 -45.64 -6.59
CA THR A 200 2.13 -45.69 -8.05
C THR A 200 1.85 -44.35 -8.73
N LEU A 201 1.26 -43.38 -8.03
CA LEU A 201 1.00 -42.05 -8.58
C LEU A 201 2.30 -41.37 -9.01
N THR A 202 2.29 -40.84 -10.23
CA THR A 202 3.37 -40.04 -10.82
C THR A 202 2.97 -38.58 -10.99
N GLU A 203 1.66 -38.30 -11.05
CA GLU A 203 1.11 -36.97 -11.29
C GLU A 203 -0.18 -36.73 -10.47
N ILE A 204 -0.22 -35.58 -9.79
CA ILE A 204 -1.44 -34.98 -9.23
C ILE A 204 -1.59 -33.59 -9.88
N GLY A 205 -2.71 -33.37 -10.57
CA GLY A 205 -3.00 -32.12 -11.27
C GLY A 205 -3.29 -30.94 -10.33
N GLU A 206 -3.41 -29.76 -10.93
CA GLU A 206 -3.73 -28.52 -10.21
C GLU A 206 -5.09 -28.63 -9.53
N TYR A 207 -5.17 -28.22 -8.25
CA TYR A 207 -6.39 -28.26 -7.47
C TYR A 207 -7.12 -29.62 -7.45
N ALA A 208 -6.42 -30.73 -7.74
CA ALA A 208 -7.00 -32.06 -7.89
C ALA A 208 -7.88 -32.47 -6.70
N PHE A 209 -7.48 -32.13 -5.47
CA PHE A 209 -8.20 -32.45 -4.24
C PHE A 209 -8.73 -31.21 -3.51
N ARG A 210 -8.91 -30.07 -4.20
CA ARG A 210 -9.37 -28.83 -3.55
C ARG A 210 -10.66 -29.08 -2.76
N GLN A 211 -10.69 -28.64 -1.50
CA GLN A 211 -11.83 -28.81 -0.59
C GLN A 211 -12.19 -30.27 -0.23
N CYS A 212 -11.26 -31.23 -0.35
CA CYS A 212 -11.42 -32.58 0.18
C CYS A 212 -11.25 -32.61 1.72
N LYS A 213 -12.21 -32.05 2.45
CA LYS A 213 -12.14 -31.78 3.90
C LYS A 213 -12.12 -33.01 4.81
N LYS A 214 -12.29 -34.22 4.29
CA LYS A 214 -12.22 -35.47 5.07
C LYS A 214 -10.87 -36.18 5.00
N LEU A 215 -9.98 -35.76 4.11
CA LEU A 215 -8.63 -36.30 4.01
C LEU A 215 -7.83 -35.90 5.26
N THR A 216 -7.42 -36.87 6.10
CA THR A 216 -6.78 -36.57 7.39
C THR A 216 -5.26 -36.60 7.38
N GLU A 217 -4.68 -37.44 6.54
CA GLU A 217 -3.23 -37.59 6.40
C GLU A 217 -2.91 -37.75 4.91
N VAL A 218 -1.78 -37.19 4.48
CA VAL A 218 -1.34 -37.27 3.08
C VAL A 218 0.13 -37.66 3.04
N THR A 219 0.42 -38.72 2.30
CA THR A 219 1.79 -39.09 1.90
C THR A 219 1.99 -38.75 0.44
N ILE A 220 2.95 -37.86 0.16
CA ILE A 220 3.40 -37.54 -1.20
C ILE A 220 4.56 -38.49 -1.51
N GLY A 221 4.23 -39.64 -2.12
CA GLY A 221 5.16 -40.77 -2.29
C GLY A 221 6.33 -40.51 -3.23
N GLU A 222 7.38 -41.33 -3.11
CA GLU A 222 8.66 -41.14 -3.82
C GLU A 222 8.57 -41.10 -5.36
N LYS A 223 7.56 -41.76 -5.95
CA LYS A 223 7.37 -41.83 -7.42
C LYS A 223 6.70 -40.59 -8.00
N LEU A 224 6.18 -39.70 -7.16
CA LEU A 224 5.44 -38.54 -7.60
C LEU A 224 6.39 -37.50 -8.21
N LEU A 225 6.28 -37.31 -9.52
CA LEU A 225 7.13 -36.41 -10.30
C LEU A 225 6.55 -35.00 -10.36
N ASN A 226 5.23 -34.90 -10.34
CA ASN A 226 4.52 -33.63 -10.47
C ASN A 226 3.37 -33.52 -9.45
N VAL A 227 3.35 -32.41 -8.71
CA VAL A 227 2.25 -31.98 -7.86
C VAL A 227 1.86 -30.59 -8.31
N GLY A 228 0.64 -30.45 -8.85
CA GLY A 228 0.13 -29.20 -9.36
C GLY A 228 -0.07 -28.15 -8.26
N GLU A 229 -0.14 -26.89 -8.70
CA GLU A 229 -0.51 -25.77 -7.84
C GLU A 229 -1.84 -26.06 -7.13
N GLY A 230 -1.90 -25.76 -5.83
CA GLY A 230 -3.15 -25.88 -5.09
C GLY A 230 -3.72 -27.29 -4.94
N ALA A 231 -2.94 -28.34 -5.24
CA ALA A 231 -3.43 -29.74 -5.28
C ALA A 231 -4.27 -30.14 -4.04
N PHE A 232 -3.94 -29.61 -2.86
CA PHE A 232 -4.68 -29.85 -1.61
C PHE A 232 -5.23 -28.54 -0.99
N TYR A 233 -5.58 -27.54 -1.79
CA TYR A 233 -6.13 -26.27 -1.32
C TYR A 233 -7.41 -26.46 -0.47
N ASP A 234 -7.50 -25.81 0.70
CA ASP A 234 -8.67 -25.83 1.61
C ASP A 234 -9.07 -27.27 2.03
N CYS A 235 -8.07 -28.13 2.20
CA CYS A 235 -8.21 -29.48 2.75
C CYS A 235 -8.04 -29.48 4.28
N ASP A 236 -8.96 -28.81 4.98
CA ASP A 236 -8.95 -28.66 6.45
C ASP A 236 -8.91 -29.97 7.24
N GLY A 237 -9.22 -31.12 6.62
CA GLY A 237 -9.09 -32.40 7.29
C GLY A 237 -7.64 -32.77 7.62
N ILE A 238 -6.68 -32.28 6.81
CA ILE A 238 -5.30 -32.75 6.84
C ILE A 238 -4.61 -32.25 8.10
N LYS A 239 -4.08 -33.17 8.89
CA LYS A 239 -3.30 -32.88 10.10
C LYS A 239 -1.82 -33.14 9.93
N LYS A 240 -1.46 -34.10 9.09
CA LYS A 240 -0.07 -34.51 8.86
C LYS A 240 0.21 -34.66 7.37
N VAL A 241 1.36 -34.13 6.97
CA VAL A 241 1.90 -34.28 5.63
C VAL A 241 3.27 -34.94 5.72
N ASP A 242 3.43 -36.06 5.02
CA ASP A 242 4.71 -36.73 4.83
C ASP A 242 5.13 -36.63 3.36
N TRP A 243 6.10 -35.78 3.05
CA TRP A 243 6.55 -35.51 1.68
C TRP A 243 7.84 -36.27 1.38
N GLN A 244 7.71 -37.39 0.67
CA GLN A 244 8.81 -38.30 0.33
C GLN A 244 9.30 -38.11 -1.11
N ALA A 245 8.49 -37.50 -1.98
CA ALA A 245 8.85 -37.17 -3.36
C ALA A 245 10.10 -36.28 -3.41
N LYS A 246 11.12 -36.71 -4.17
CA LYS A 246 12.41 -36.02 -4.28
C LYS A 246 12.31 -34.80 -5.18
N VAL A 247 11.75 -33.72 -4.65
CA VAL A 247 11.56 -32.43 -5.33
C VAL A 247 12.54 -31.37 -4.83
N THR A 248 12.88 -30.41 -5.68
CA THR A 248 13.66 -29.23 -5.30
C THR A 248 12.79 -28.04 -4.91
N ARG A 249 11.51 -28.04 -5.32
CA ARG A 249 10.57 -26.96 -5.07
C ARG A 249 9.24 -27.52 -4.58
N ILE A 250 8.69 -26.90 -3.53
CA ILE A 250 7.30 -27.11 -3.12
C ILE A 250 6.39 -26.22 -3.98
N PRO A 251 5.32 -26.76 -4.59
CA PRO A 251 4.44 -25.99 -5.48
C PRO A 251 3.72 -24.85 -4.77
N ASP A 252 3.27 -23.89 -5.57
CA ASP A 252 2.48 -22.76 -5.07
C ASP A 252 1.14 -23.27 -4.54
N ARG A 253 0.62 -22.63 -3.49
CA ARG A 253 -0.71 -22.86 -2.92
C ARG A 253 -1.05 -24.30 -2.51
N VAL A 254 -0.10 -25.23 -2.54
CA VAL A 254 -0.35 -26.68 -2.45
C VAL A 254 -1.18 -27.08 -1.22
N PHE A 255 -0.96 -26.43 -0.07
CA PHE A 255 -1.73 -26.60 1.17
C PHE A 255 -2.32 -25.26 1.66
N GLN A 256 -2.58 -24.32 0.74
CA GLN A 256 -3.20 -23.06 1.12
C GLN A 256 -4.54 -23.30 1.80
N SER A 257 -4.76 -22.63 2.93
CA SER A 257 -5.97 -22.72 3.74
C SER A 257 -6.24 -24.12 4.30
N CYS A 258 -5.22 -24.97 4.46
CA CYS A 258 -5.33 -26.21 5.22
C CYS A 258 -5.11 -25.93 6.71
N TYR A 259 -6.15 -25.43 7.38
CA TYR A 259 -6.00 -24.76 8.67
C TYR A 259 -5.43 -25.66 9.78
N TYR A 260 -5.77 -26.96 9.76
CA TYR A 260 -5.46 -27.92 10.83
C TYR A 260 -4.19 -28.75 10.61
N ILE A 261 -3.34 -28.41 9.64
CA ILE A 261 -2.04 -29.07 9.50
C ILE A 261 -1.21 -28.77 10.74
N GLU A 262 -0.79 -29.81 11.46
CA GLU A 262 0.03 -29.71 12.68
C GLU A 262 1.51 -29.87 12.36
N THR A 263 1.84 -30.79 11.43
CA THR A 263 3.21 -31.16 11.07
C THR A 263 3.37 -31.42 9.57
N VAL A 264 4.48 -30.95 9.01
CA VAL A 264 4.89 -31.20 7.62
C VAL A 264 6.33 -31.69 7.62
N LYS A 265 6.56 -32.89 7.06
CA LYS A 265 7.91 -33.41 6.82
C LYS A 265 8.27 -33.19 5.36
N LEU A 266 9.13 -32.21 5.11
CA LEU A 266 9.67 -31.92 3.78
C LEU A 266 10.98 -32.69 3.55
N PRO A 267 11.30 -33.10 2.31
CA PRO A 267 12.55 -33.80 2.02
C PRO A 267 13.72 -32.81 1.99
N GLU A 268 14.92 -33.27 2.37
CA GLU A 268 16.16 -32.46 2.39
C GLU A 268 16.60 -31.92 1.03
N THR A 269 15.99 -32.41 -0.07
CA THR A 269 16.25 -31.93 -1.43
C THR A 269 15.59 -30.58 -1.73
N VAL A 270 14.64 -30.13 -0.91
CA VAL A 270 13.91 -28.88 -1.12
C VAL A 270 14.84 -27.68 -0.90
N THR A 271 14.91 -26.83 -1.91
CA THR A 271 15.65 -25.56 -1.88
C THR A 271 14.71 -24.35 -1.99
N GLU A 272 13.46 -24.55 -2.39
CA GLU A 272 12.47 -23.49 -2.59
C GLU A 272 11.08 -23.89 -2.08
N ILE A 273 10.44 -23.00 -1.31
CA ILE A 273 9.01 -23.06 -1.01
C ILE A 273 8.27 -22.10 -1.93
N GLY A 274 7.21 -22.59 -2.58
CA GLY A 274 6.37 -21.80 -3.45
C GLY A 274 5.58 -20.69 -2.75
N GLU A 275 4.94 -19.85 -3.54
CA GLU A 275 4.11 -18.78 -3.01
C GLU A 275 2.83 -19.36 -2.41
N TYR A 276 2.41 -18.83 -1.25
CA TYR A 276 1.20 -19.27 -0.54
C TYR A 276 1.12 -20.77 -0.20
N SER A 277 2.21 -21.56 -0.31
CA SER A 277 2.18 -23.02 -0.17
C SER A 277 1.53 -23.52 1.12
N PHE A 278 1.73 -22.83 2.24
CA PHE A 278 1.17 -23.12 3.56
C PHE A 278 0.43 -21.91 4.15
N TYR A 279 -0.09 -21.03 3.30
CA TYR A 279 -0.81 -19.84 3.73
C TYR A 279 -2.03 -20.22 4.58
N SER A 280 -2.17 -19.63 5.76
CA SER A 280 -3.25 -19.90 6.72
C SER A 280 -3.31 -21.35 7.23
N CYS A 281 -2.15 -22.01 7.38
CA CYS A 281 -2.01 -23.25 8.14
C CYS A 281 -1.89 -22.95 9.65
N GLY A 282 -2.98 -22.54 10.29
CA GLY A 282 -2.96 -21.95 11.63
C GLY A 282 -2.42 -22.86 12.75
N TYR A 283 -2.52 -24.18 12.61
CA TYR A 283 -2.00 -25.16 13.57
C TYR A 283 -0.57 -25.64 13.29
N LEU A 284 0.06 -25.14 12.23
CA LEU A 284 1.38 -25.59 11.82
C LEU A 284 2.41 -25.15 12.84
N THR A 285 3.04 -26.10 13.52
CA THR A 285 3.97 -25.79 14.62
C THR A 285 5.44 -25.81 14.19
N ASP A 286 5.77 -26.69 13.25
CA ASP A 286 7.13 -26.99 12.81
C ASP A 286 7.13 -27.48 11.36
N ILE A 287 8.14 -27.06 10.60
CA ILE A 287 8.33 -27.39 9.18
C ILE A 287 9.67 -28.11 8.92
N GLY A 288 10.35 -28.55 9.98
CA GLY A 288 11.64 -29.23 9.91
C GLY A 288 12.86 -28.30 9.80
N THR A 289 14.03 -28.89 9.58
CA THR A 289 15.32 -28.20 9.44
C THR A 289 15.73 -28.05 7.97
N PHE A 290 16.22 -26.86 7.60
CA PHE A 290 16.51 -26.52 6.21
C PHE A 290 17.96 -26.11 5.95
N GLU A 291 18.88 -27.07 5.92
CA GLU A 291 20.29 -26.77 5.63
C GLU A 291 20.54 -26.21 4.21
N ARG A 292 19.61 -26.44 3.27
CA ARG A 292 19.75 -26.09 1.85
C ARG A 292 18.70 -25.12 1.32
N MET A 293 17.82 -24.60 2.18
CA MET A 293 16.76 -23.70 1.74
C MET A 293 17.34 -22.39 1.25
N LYS A 294 17.05 -22.04 0.01
CA LYS A 294 17.51 -20.82 -0.65
C LYS A 294 16.43 -19.77 -0.74
N ARG A 295 15.17 -20.19 -0.93
CA ARG A 295 14.07 -19.26 -1.18
C ARG A 295 12.79 -19.69 -0.49
N ILE A 296 12.19 -18.75 0.23
CA ILE A 296 10.83 -18.90 0.75
C ILE A 296 9.95 -17.93 -0.03
N GLY A 297 8.93 -18.46 -0.71
CA GLY A 297 8.03 -17.68 -1.56
C GLY A 297 7.19 -16.65 -0.79
N ALA A 298 6.61 -15.72 -1.54
CA ALA A 298 5.72 -14.72 -0.97
C ALA A 298 4.52 -15.38 -0.27
N CYS A 299 4.18 -14.89 0.93
CA CYS A 299 3.09 -15.38 1.76
C CYS A 299 3.11 -16.90 2.05
N ALA A 300 4.25 -17.59 1.88
CA ALA A 300 4.34 -19.04 1.98
C ALA A 300 3.81 -19.60 3.31
N PHE A 301 4.06 -18.91 4.41
CA PHE A 301 3.66 -19.29 5.78
C PHE A 301 2.84 -18.20 6.48
N SER A 302 2.26 -17.24 5.75
CA SER A 302 1.49 -16.17 6.39
C SER A 302 0.27 -16.74 7.12
N ASN A 303 -0.04 -16.20 8.32
CA ASN A 303 -1.08 -16.67 9.23
C ASN A 303 -0.88 -18.13 9.70
N CYS A 304 0.37 -18.53 9.97
CA CYS A 304 0.67 -19.77 10.68
C CYS A 304 0.83 -19.46 12.18
N ASP A 305 -0.29 -19.20 12.86
CA ASP A 305 -0.33 -18.66 14.23
C ASP A 305 0.43 -19.50 15.26
N GLU A 306 0.50 -20.82 15.05
CA GLU A 306 1.21 -21.78 15.92
C GLU A 306 2.67 -22.03 15.53
N LEU A 307 3.16 -21.44 14.43
CA LEU A 307 4.52 -21.68 13.94
C LEU A 307 5.54 -21.09 14.91
N VAL A 308 6.38 -21.94 15.47
CA VAL A 308 7.39 -21.51 16.46
C VAL A 308 8.78 -21.45 15.83
N ASN A 309 9.13 -22.48 15.05
CA ASN A 309 10.46 -22.65 14.50
C ASN A 309 10.39 -23.12 13.05
N ILE A 310 11.36 -22.68 12.25
CA ILE A 310 11.51 -22.99 10.84
C ILE A 310 12.88 -23.59 10.53
N GLY A 311 13.55 -24.12 11.56
CA GLY A 311 14.89 -24.71 11.43
C GLY A 311 16.00 -23.68 11.21
N THR A 312 17.16 -24.15 10.77
CA THR A 312 18.28 -23.30 10.37
C THR A 312 18.04 -22.75 8.96
N LEU A 313 18.47 -21.51 8.71
CA LEU A 313 18.33 -20.82 7.42
C LEU A 313 19.70 -20.48 6.81
N ASP A 314 20.74 -21.26 7.11
CA ASP A 314 22.14 -20.88 6.80
C ASP A 314 22.38 -20.61 5.29
N ALA A 315 21.65 -21.30 4.41
CA ALA A 315 21.74 -21.16 2.96
C ALA A 315 20.71 -20.18 2.35
N ILE A 316 19.90 -19.49 3.17
CA ILE A 316 18.81 -18.66 2.67
C ILE A 316 19.35 -17.48 1.86
N GLU A 317 18.82 -17.29 0.66
CA GLU A 317 19.15 -16.19 -0.25
C GLU A 317 18.01 -15.16 -0.30
N GLU A 318 16.75 -15.61 -0.23
CA GLU A 318 15.57 -14.76 -0.37
C GLU A 318 14.43 -15.19 0.57
N ILE A 319 13.87 -14.23 1.30
CA ILE A 319 12.62 -14.38 2.04
C ILE A 319 11.58 -13.49 1.35
N GLY A 320 10.57 -14.11 0.75
CA GLY A 320 9.54 -13.45 -0.03
C GLY A 320 8.67 -12.50 0.80
N GLY A 321 7.99 -11.58 0.11
CA GLY A 321 7.09 -10.64 0.76
C GLY A 321 5.96 -11.34 1.50
N GLY A 322 5.68 -10.92 2.73
CA GLY A 322 4.65 -11.53 3.57
C GLY A 322 4.92 -12.98 3.97
N ALA A 323 6.11 -13.54 3.74
CA ALA A 323 6.40 -14.96 3.92
C ALA A 323 5.94 -15.52 5.28
N PHE A 324 6.11 -14.77 6.37
CA PHE A 324 5.73 -15.14 7.73
C PHE A 324 4.79 -14.11 8.37
N MET A 325 4.06 -13.34 7.55
CA MET A 325 3.24 -12.25 8.07
C MET A 325 2.17 -12.78 9.03
N LEU A 326 2.07 -12.10 10.19
CA LEU A 326 1.19 -12.38 11.34
C LEU A 326 1.56 -13.63 12.17
N ASP A 327 2.75 -14.19 11.99
CA ASP A 327 3.20 -15.33 12.80
C ASP A 327 3.72 -14.88 14.17
N GLN A 328 2.82 -14.72 15.14
CA GLN A 328 3.13 -14.12 16.44
C GLN A 328 4.03 -14.99 17.33
N LYS A 329 4.06 -16.31 17.08
CA LYS A 329 4.85 -17.27 17.86
C LYS A 329 6.23 -17.53 17.28
N LEU A 330 6.48 -17.14 16.03
CA LEU A 330 7.72 -17.41 15.30
C LEU A 330 8.92 -16.79 16.01
N VAL A 331 9.87 -17.63 16.41
CA VAL A 331 11.14 -17.22 17.00
C VAL A 331 12.23 -17.41 15.96
N LEU A 332 12.79 -16.30 15.48
CA LEU A 332 13.85 -16.31 14.47
C LEU A 332 14.88 -15.21 14.76
N SER A 333 16.15 -15.56 14.61
CA SER A 333 17.24 -14.57 14.53
C SER A 333 17.71 -14.46 13.09
N LEU A 334 17.78 -13.25 12.57
CA LEU A 334 18.36 -12.99 11.25
C LEU A 334 19.87 -12.79 11.29
N ASP A 335 20.48 -12.71 12.48
CA ASP A 335 21.92 -12.47 12.58
C ASP A 335 22.75 -13.55 11.87
N GLY A 336 23.77 -13.13 11.13
CA GLY A 336 24.77 -14.03 10.55
C GLY A 336 24.32 -14.83 9.33
N LEU A 337 23.14 -14.59 8.75
CA LEU A 337 22.70 -15.24 7.51
C LEU A 337 23.52 -14.76 6.30
N GLN A 338 24.64 -15.44 6.05
CA GLN A 338 25.70 -15.00 5.12
C GLN A 338 25.25 -14.84 3.66
N HIS A 339 24.19 -15.56 3.28
CA HIS A 339 23.69 -15.62 1.90
C HIS A 339 22.43 -14.79 1.69
N LEU A 340 21.80 -14.27 2.76
CA LEU A 340 20.53 -13.55 2.67
C LEU A 340 20.72 -12.24 1.93
N ARG A 341 20.06 -12.11 0.77
CA ARG A 341 20.13 -10.93 -0.11
C ARG A 341 18.89 -10.05 0.00
N ILE A 342 17.72 -10.67 0.16
CA ILE A 342 16.44 -9.97 0.10
C ILE A 342 15.55 -10.39 1.27
N ILE A 343 15.06 -9.40 2.00
CA ILE A 343 13.91 -9.53 2.89
C ILE A 343 12.75 -8.79 2.24
N GLY A 344 11.76 -9.52 1.73
CA GLY A 344 10.61 -8.96 1.02
C GLY A 344 9.73 -8.08 1.90
N GLY A 345 8.89 -7.25 1.27
CA GLY A 345 7.95 -6.40 2.00
C GLY A 345 6.98 -7.22 2.86
N TYR A 346 6.70 -6.79 4.08
CA TYR A 346 5.91 -7.51 5.07
C TYR A 346 6.42 -8.91 5.44
N ALA A 347 7.64 -9.32 5.05
CA ALA A 347 8.15 -10.68 5.28
C ALA A 347 7.94 -11.18 6.73
N PHE A 348 8.13 -10.30 7.71
CA PHE A 348 7.91 -10.55 9.14
C PHE A 348 6.94 -9.54 9.78
N GLY A 349 6.02 -8.99 8.99
CA GLY A 349 5.02 -8.05 9.49
C GLY A 349 4.17 -8.70 10.58
N GLY A 350 4.12 -8.11 11.78
CA GLY A 350 3.41 -8.70 12.92
C GLY A 350 4.15 -9.81 13.70
N CYS A 351 5.46 -10.00 13.48
CA CYS A 351 6.27 -11.01 14.17
C CYS A 351 7.16 -10.40 15.28
N PRO A 352 6.66 -10.24 16.53
CA PRO A 352 7.38 -9.53 17.59
C PRO A 352 8.62 -10.24 18.14
N LYS A 353 8.78 -11.52 17.84
CA LYS A 353 9.88 -12.36 18.32
C LYS A 353 10.97 -12.59 17.27
N VAL A 354 10.83 -11.98 16.08
CA VAL A 354 11.91 -11.91 15.10
C VAL A 354 12.93 -10.89 15.62
N THR A 355 14.20 -11.29 15.64
CA THR A 355 15.32 -10.52 16.18
C THR A 355 16.50 -10.55 15.23
N GLY A 356 17.50 -9.72 15.49
CA GLY A 356 18.75 -9.70 14.73
C GLY A 356 18.61 -8.98 13.38
N LEU A 357 19.67 -8.26 13.02
CA LEU A 357 19.90 -7.66 11.71
C LEU A 357 21.37 -7.27 11.59
N ARG A 358 22.25 -8.20 11.98
CA ARG A 358 23.69 -8.01 12.07
C ARG A 358 24.45 -9.07 11.30
N ASP A 359 25.62 -8.68 10.80
CA ASP A 359 26.55 -9.58 10.10
C ASP A 359 25.92 -10.26 8.87
N LEU A 360 25.24 -9.47 8.03
CA LEU A 360 24.58 -9.90 6.80
C LEU A 360 25.32 -9.31 5.57
N PRO A 361 26.46 -9.89 5.17
CA PRO A 361 27.31 -9.31 4.13
C PRO A 361 26.70 -9.32 2.73
N ALA A 362 25.69 -10.16 2.49
CA ALA A 362 24.99 -10.29 1.21
C ALA A 362 23.70 -9.47 1.12
N LEU A 363 23.19 -8.91 2.23
CA LEU A 363 21.88 -8.25 2.24
C LEU A 363 21.91 -6.99 1.38
N GLU A 364 21.05 -6.97 0.36
CA GLU A 364 20.92 -5.91 -0.63
C GLU A 364 19.66 -5.07 -0.39
N GLU A 365 18.57 -5.69 0.07
CA GLU A 365 17.27 -5.05 0.21
C GLU A 365 16.49 -5.48 1.46
N ILE A 366 15.92 -4.48 2.14
CA ILE A 366 14.85 -4.63 3.13
C ILE A 366 13.59 -4.01 2.54
N GLY A 367 12.55 -4.82 2.32
CA GLY A 367 11.28 -4.41 1.72
C GLY A 367 10.42 -3.54 2.63
N ALA A 368 9.32 -3.02 2.09
CA ALA A 368 8.38 -2.19 2.83
C ALA A 368 7.72 -2.95 3.99
N SER A 369 7.65 -2.36 5.19
CA SER A 369 7.10 -3.00 6.40
C SER A 369 7.69 -4.38 6.72
N ALA A 370 8.87 -4.72 6.20
CA ALA A 370 9.44 -6.05 6.35
C ALA A 370 9.67 -6.46 7.82
N LEU A 371 10.06 -5.49 8.66
CA LEU A 371 10.52 -5.71 10.04
C LEU A 371 9.88 -4.71 11.03
N ASP A 372 8.68 -4.21 10.71
CA ASP A 372 8.00 -3.14 11.48
C ASP A 372 7.68 -3.53 12.94
N SER A 373 7.39 -4.80 13.16
CA SER A 373 6.97 -5.36 14.45
C SER A 373 8.07 -6.15 15.15
N ALA A 374 9.19 -6.41 14.46
CA ALA A 374 10.32 -7.18 14.98
C ALA A 374 10.98 -6.50 16.18
N ASN A 375 11.79 -7.23 16.95
CA ASN A 375 12.58 -6.70 18.05
C ASN A 375 14.06 -6.61 17.63
N ILE A 376 14.43 -5.49 16.99
CA ILE A 376 15.74 -5.23 16.39
C ILE A 376 16.34 -4.00 17.08
N PRO A 377 17.08 -4.17 18.20
CA PRO A 377 17.67 -3.04 18.91
C PRO A 377 18.86 -2.41 18.17
N GLU A 378 19.53 -3.18 17.31
CA GLU A 378 20.75 -2.77 16.61
C GLU A 378 20.75 -3.31 15.18
N VAL A 379 21.16 -2.47 14.24
CA VAL A 379 21.46 -2.83 12.85
C VAL A 379 22.95 -2.57 12.61
N ALA A 380 23.71 -3.59 12.19
CA ALA A 380 25.16 -3.47 12.03
C ALA A 380 25.72 -4.38 10.95
N ASN A 381 26.84 -3.98 10.34
CA ASN A 381 27.58 -4.78 9.36
C ASN A 381 26.72 -5.25 8.17
N LEU A 382 26.12 -4.29 7.46
CA LEU A 382 25.32 -4.51 6.25
C LEU A 382 25.98 -3.83 5.03
N PRO A 383 27.19 -4.27 4.60
CA PRO A 383 28.01 -3.54 3.63
C PRO A 383 27.40 -3.42 2.23
N ARG A 384 26.44 -4.28 1.87
CA ARG A 384 25.79 -4.31 0.55
C ARG A 384 24.35 -3.80 0.57
N LEU A 385 23.82 -3.35 1.70
CA LEU A 385 22.44 -2.89 1.77
C LEU A 385 22.29 -1.61 0.96
N ARG A 386 21.47 -1.67 -0.09
CA ARG A 386 21.22 -0.54 -1.01
C ARG A 386 19.89 0.14 -0.75
N ARG A 387 18.89 -0.60 -0.26
CA ARG A 387 17.52 -0.12 -0.14
C ARG A 387 16.87 -0.53 1.17
N ILE A 388 16.25 0.45 1.82
CA ILE A 388 15.29 0.26 2.91
C ILE A 388 13.93 0.77 2.41
N GLY A 389 12.95 -0.12 2.31
CA GLY A 389 11.60 0.18 1.85
C GLY A 389 10.79 1.02 2.84
N ALA A 390 9.60 1.46 2.41
CA ALA A 390 8.72 2.26 3.24
C ALA A 390 8.33 1.52 4.54
N SER A 391 8.45 2.16 5.70
CA SER A 391 8.25 1.53 7.02
C SER A 391 9.10 0.27 7.28
N GLY A 392 10.13 -0.01 6.48
CA GLY A 392 10.88 -1.27 6.53
C GLY A 392 11.53 -1.55 7.89
N LEU A 393 12.00 -0.49 8.57
CA LEU A 393 12.58 -0.51 9.91
C LEU A 393 11.82 0.43 10.86
N SER A 394 10.50 0.55 10.69
CA SER A 394 9.62 1.33 11.56
C SER A 394 9.46 0.63 12.91
N ASN A 395 10.55 0.55 13.66
CA ASN A 395 10.74 -0.39 14.76
C ASN A 395 10.99 0.36 16.07
N ARG A 396 10.12 0.17 17.06
CA ARG A 396 10.19 0.87 18.35
C ARG A 396 11.39 0.45 19.22
N SER A 397 11.90 -0.75 18.99
CA SER A 397 13.04 -1.30 19.75
C SER A 397 14.37 -0.79 19.23
N LEU A 398 14.43 -0.26 18.00
CA LEU A 398 15.66 0.17 17.34
C LEU A 398 16.31 1.35 18.07
N VAL A 399 17.57 1.16 18.47
CA VAL A 399 18.40 2.13 19.20
C VAL A 399 19.55 2.62 18.34
N THR A 400 20.20 1.72 17.57
CA THR A 400 21.36 2.07 16.75
C THR A 400 21.28 1.46 15.35
N VAL A 401 21.66 2.26 14.37
CA VAL A 401 21.99 1.81 13.01
C VAL A 401 23.46 2.16 12.79
N GLY A 402 24.30 1.17 12.52
CA GLY A 402 25.72 1.34 12.18
C GLY A 402 25.92 1.92 10.78
N ASP A 403 27.15 1.90 10.30
CA ASP A 403 27.49 2.41 8.97
C ASP A 403 26.87 1.55 7.86
N LEU A 404 26.30 2.20 6.85
CA LEU A 404 25.63 1.59 5.70
C LEU A 404 26.25 2.14 4.41
N PRO A 405 27.47 1.70 4.05
CA PRO A 405 28.28 2.35 3.00
C PRO A 405 27.68 2.25 1.59
N SER A 406 26.81 1.27 1.33
CA SER A 406 26.15 1.09 0.02
C SER A 406 24.71 1.58 -0.02
N LEU A 407 24.18 2.16 1.06
CA LEU A 407 22.77 2.56 1.12
C LEU A 407 22.52 3.74 0.19
N GLU A 408 21.57 3.56 -0.72
CA GLU A 408 21.20 4.55 -1.73
C GLU A 408 19.81 5.14 -1.47
N TYR A 409 18.89 4.34 -0.90
CA TYR A 409 17.47 4.67 -0.80
C TYR A 409 16.91 4.39 0.61
N ILE A 410 16.35 5.43 1.22
CA ILE A 410 15.55 5.34 2.46
C ILE A 410 14.10 5.67 2.12
N GLY A 411 13.20 4.70 2.26
CA GLY A 411 11.78 4.85 1.92
C GLY A 411 10.97 5.70 2.90
N ASP A 412 9.73 5.98 2.51
CA ASP A 412 8.81 6.76 3.33
C ASP A 412 8.55 6.07 4.68
N SER A 413 8.54 6.83 5.77
CA SER A 413 8.34 6.30 7.12
C SER A 413 9.32 5.18 7.54
N ALA A 414 10.45 5.00 6.84
CA ALA A 414 11.37 3.87 7.04
C ALA A 414 11.77 3.64 8.49
N PHE A 415 11.90 4.71 9.29
CA PHE A 415 12.26 4.72 10.71
C PHE A 415 11.21 5.45 11.59
N ARG A 416 10.01 5.74 11.08
CA ARG A 416 9.00 6.60 11.77
C ARG A 416 8.70 6.24 13.23
N ASN A 417 8.68 4.95 13.57
CA ASN A 417 8.42 4.52 14.95
C ASN A 417 9.69 4.26 15.76
N ALA A 418 10.88 4.52 15.23
CA ALA A 418 12.16 4.36 15.91
C ALA A 418 12.42 5.51 16.89
N THR A 419 11.51 5.70 17.84
CA THR A 419 11.57 6.78 18.84
C THR A 419 12.72 6.62 19.84
N SER A 420 13.33 5.42 19.88
CA SER A 420 14.49 5.08 20.70
C SER A 420 15.82 5.25 19.98
N LEU A 421 15.80 5.51 18.66
CA LEU A 421 16.99 5.61 17.82
C LEU A 421 17.84 6.80 18.27
N THR A 422 19.09 6.55 18.66
CA THR A 422 20.06 7.57 19.05
C THR A 422 21.08 7.86 17.96
N THR A 423 21.41 6.85 17.16
CA THR A 423 22.52 6.90 16.19
C THR A 423 22.12 6.25 14.88
N PHE A 424 22.32 6.98 13.79
CA PHE A 424 22.32 6.47 12.43
C PHE A 424 23.72 6.71 11.86
N GLY A 425 24.43 5.64 11.52
CA GLY A 425 25.82 5.67 11.05
C GLY A 425 25.98 6.25 9.65
N ALA A 426 27.22 6.27 9.16
CA ALA A 426 27.55 6.87 7.87
C ALA A 426 26.88 6.13 6.71
N ALA A 427 26.14 6.88 5.88
CA ALA A 427 25.53 6.37 4.65
C ALA A 427 25.78 7.36 3.47
N PRO A 428 27.03 7.42 2.97
CA PRO A 428 27.48 8.47 2.06
C PRO A 428 26.85 8.41 0.65
N ASN A 429 26.28 7.27 0.27
CA ASN A 429 25.70 7.05 -1.06
C ASN A 429 24.18 7.30 -1.11
N VAL A 430 23.58 7.78 -0.02
CA VAL A 430 22.13 8.05 0.03
C VAL A 430 21.81 9.18 -0.94
N THR A 431 20.89 8.90 -1.86
CA THR A 431 20.38 9.85 -2.86
C THR A 431 18.92 10.22 -2.64
N TYR A 432 18.19 9.45 -1.83
CA TYR A 432 16.78 9.69 -1.54
C TYR A 432 16.43 9.35 -0.10
N ILE A 433 15.76 10.29 0.57
CA ILE A 433 15.17 10.15 1.90
C ILE A 433 13.69 10.44 1.79
N GLY A 434 12.87 9.41 2.01
CA GLY A 434 11.42 9.47 1.84
C GLY A 434 10.68 10.38 2.80
N ALA A 435 9.39 10.59 2.52
CA ALA A 435 8.51 11.36 3.39
C ALA A 435 8.40 10.69 4.76
N ASN A 436 8.43 11.48 5.84
CA ASN A 436 8.30 10.98 7.21
C ASN A 436 9.37 9.94 7.62
N ALA A 437 10.49 9.81 6.87
CA ALA A 437 11.46 8.72 7.03
C ALA A 437 11.96 8.55 8.47
N PHE A 438 12.29 9.64 9.15
CA PHE A 438 12.73 9.73 10.55
C PHE A 438 11.77 10.58 11.41
N GLU A 439 10.50 10.70 11.00
CA GLU A 439 9.48 11.42 11.78
C GLU A 439 9.52 10.93 13.24
N GLU A 440 9.56 11.87 14.19
CA GLU A 440 9.47 11.57 15.62
C GLU A 440 10.62 10.69 16.17
N CYS A 441 11.75 10.57 15.46
CA CYS A 441 13.01 10.04 15.99
C CYS A 441 13.64 11.02 17.00
N ARG A 442 12.94 11.26 18.12
CA ARG A 442 13.21 12.33 19.09
C ARG A 442 14.57 12.23 19.78
N LYS A 443 15.15 11.03 19.86
CA LYS A 443 16.44 10.76 20.50
C LYS A 443 17.62 10.75 19.52
N LEU A 444 17.38 10.96 18.23
CA LEU A 444 18.42 10.89 17.20
C LEU A 444 19.40 12.05 17.37
N GLU A 445 20.61 11.74 17.84
CA GLU A 445 21.67 12.69 18.12
C GLU A 445 22.72 12.69 17.00
N THR A 446 23.06 11.50 16.51
CA THR A 446 24.08 11.30 15.47
C THR A 446 23.41 10.85 14.18
N LEU A 447 23.58 11.63 13.11
CA LEU A 447 23.04 11.36 11.78
C LEU A 447 24.18 11.36 10.75
N GLY A 448 24.62 10.19 10.32
CA GLY A 448 25.68 10.01 9.32
C GLY A 448 25.23 10.27 7.88
N LEU A 449 24.42 11.31 7.67
CA LEU A 449 23.95 11.78 6.37
C LEU A 449 24.53 13.15 6.00
N ASP A 450 25.57 13.59 6.70
CA ASP A 450 26.24 14.86 6.44
C ASP A 450 26.88 14.88 5.04
N GLY A 451 26.57 15.90 4.25
CA GLY A 451 27.15 16.13 2.94
C GLY A 451 26.64 15.20 1.83
N VAL A 452 25.56 14.43 2.06
CA VAL A 452 24.98 13.56 1.03
C VAL A 452 24.26 14.38 -0.06
N ALA A 453 24.35 13.89 -1.30
CA ALA A 453 23.61 14.46 -2.43
C ALA A 453 22.21 13.84 -2.53
N ALA A 454 21.37 14.12 -1.53
CA ALA A 454 20.05 13.52 -1.41
C ALA A 454 18.90 14.49 -1.71
N GLU A 455 17.79 13.95 -2.21
CA GLU A 455 16.48 14.57 -2.11
C GLU A 455 15.86 14.20 -0.75
N ILE A 456 15.42 15.21 0.02
CA ILE A 456 14.79 15.03 1.33
C ILE A 456 13.29 15.26 1.21
N GLY A 457 12.50 14.23 1.53
CA GLY A 457 11.05 14.24 1.46
C GLY A 457 10.38 15.15 2.48
N ARG A 458 9.05 15.32 2.31
CA ARG A 458 8.19 16.05 3.25
C ARG A 458 8.25 15.41 4.63
N GLU A 459 8.35 16.24 5.68
CA GLU A 459 8.35 15.78 7.09
C GLU A 459 9.43 14.73 7.42
N ALA A 460 10.47 14.58 6.61
CA ALA A 460 11.44 13.49 6.73
C ALA A 460 12.11 13.39 8.11
N PHE A 461 12.36 14.51 8.79
CA PHE A 461 12.96 14.62 10.11
C PHE A 461 12.10 15.45 11.07
N ILE A 462 10.78 15.54 10.83
CA ILE A 462 9.90 16.32 11.70
C ILE A 462 10.00 15.82 13.14
N ALA A 463 10.13 16.76 14.08
CA ALA A 463 10.27 16.47 15.51
C ALA A 463 11.48 15.58 15.88
N CYS A 464 12.55 15.58 15.08
CA CYS A 464 13.87 15.07 15.51
C CYS A 464 14.51 16.05 16.51
N THR A 465 14.05 16.00 17.76
CA THR A 465 14.36 16.97 18.83
C THR A 465 15.74 16.84 19.48
N SER A 466 16.61 15.96 18.98
CA SER A 466 17.98 15.75 19.51
C SER A 466 19.09 16.10 18.51
N LEU A 467 18.74 16.39 17.24
CA LEU A 467 19.71 16.79 16.23
C LEU A 467 20.32 18.14 16.59
N LYS A 468 21.65 18.28 16.49
CA LYS A 468 22.37 19.51 16.86
C LYS A 468 22.96 20.26 15.68
N SER A 469 23.51 19.55 14.71
CA SER A 469 24.13 20.13 13.52
C SER A 469 23.86 19.25 12.31
N LEU A 470 23.73 19.86 11.13
CA LEU A 470 23.52 19.16 9.87
C LEU A 470 24.34 19.82 8.75
N ASP A 471 25.09 19.01 7.99
CA ASP A 471 25.68 19.46 6.73
C ASP A 471 24.78 19.07 5.54
N LEU A 472 24.12 20.09 4.95
CA LEU A 472 23.22 19.95 3.81
C LEU A 472 23.80 20.58 2.53
N SER A 473 25.14 20.77 2.45
CA SER A 473 25.80 21.47 1.34
C SER A 473 25.48 20.90 -0.04
N ASN A 474 25.30 19.58 -0.14
CA ASN A 474 25.07 18.85 -1.39
C ASN A 474 23.59 18.48 -1.63
N VAL A 475 22.69 18.83 -0.71
CA VAL A 475 21.26 18.52 -0.82
C VAL A 475 20.61 19.43 -1.87
N THR A 476 19.92 18.84 -2.84
CA THR A 476 19.33 19.56 -3.99
C THR A 476 17.88 19.96 -3.76
N SER A 477 17.15 19.20 -2.92
CA SER A 477 15.74 19.42 -2.61
C SER A 477 15.42 19.06 -1.17
N ILE A 478 14.70 19.95 -0.48
CA ILE A 478 14.17 19.74 0.87
C ILE A 478 12.65 19.94 0.85
N GLY A 479 11.91 18.93 1.28
CA GLY A 479 10.44 18.93 1.29
C GLY A 479 9.82 19.84 2.36
N GLU A 480 8.49 20.00 2.27
CA GLU A 480 7.71 20.73 3.27
C GLU A 480 7.93 20.13 4.67
N LYS A 481 8.12 20.98 5.70
CA LYS A 481 8.31 20.58 7.10
C LYS A 481 9.43 19.57 7.36
N ALA A 482 10.37 19.39 6.43
CA ALA A 482 11.38 18.33 6.51
C ALA A 482 12.13 18.30 7.85
N PHE A 483 12.48 19.46 8.41
CA PHE A 483 13.17 19.60 9.71
C PHE A 483 12.34 20.40 10.72
N SER A 484 11.01 20.47 10.54
CA SER A 484 10.14 21.22 11.44
C SER A 484 10.19 20.63 12.85
N TYR A 485 10.15 21.48 13.89
CA TYR A 485 10.25 21.10 15.29
C TYR A 485 11.57 20.41 15.70
N CYS A 486 12.65 20.53 14.93
CA CYS A 486 14.01 20.16 15.38
C CYS A 486 14.56 21.16 16.40
N GLY A 487 14.01 21.14 17.62
CA GLY A 487 14.20 22.19 18.63
C GLY A 487 15.62 22.38 19.17
N THR A 488 16.51 21.39 19.00
CA THR A 488 17.93 21.45 19.41
C THR A 488 18.88 21.72 18.26
N LEU A 489 18.39 21.82 17.02
CA LEU A 489 19.24 22.07 15.87
C LEU A 489 19.83 23.47 16.00
N GLU A 490 21.14 23.58 16.15
CA GLU A 490 21.87 24.84 16.34
C GLU A 490 22.45 25.37 15.03
N THR A 491 22.87 24.47 14.14
CA THR A 491 23.59 24.83 12.90
C THR A 491 23.12 24.01 11.70
N VAL A 492 22.81 24.70 10.61
CA VAL A 492 22.77 24.15 9.25
C VAL A 492 23.98 24.70 8.51
N VAL A 493 24.97 23.86 8.21
CA VAL A 493 26.30 24.27 7.72
C VAL A 493 26.20 25.05 6.42
N SER A 494 25.39 24.58 5.47
CA SER A 494 25.18 25.20 4.16
C SER A 494 23.94 24.61 3.49
N LEU A 495 23.37 25.37 2.55
CA LEU A 495 22.29 24.98 1.64
C LEU A 495 22.67 25.39 0.20
N GLU A 496 23.96 25.42 -0.13
CA GLU A 496 24.45 26.05 -1.37
C GLU A 496 23.98 25.36 -2.66
N SER A 497 23.74 24.05 -2.62
CA SER A 497 23.28 23.27 -3.77
C SER A 497 21.75 23.21 -3.91
N ILE A 498 21.01 23.85 -3.00
CA ILE A 498 19.55 23.75 -2.98
C ILE A 498 18.93 24.40 -4.23
N THR A 499 18.03 23.68 -4.88
CA THR A 499 17.22 24.16 -6.01
C THR A 499 15.74 24.27 -5.66
N SER A 500 15.31 23.53 -4.63
CA SER A 500 13.95 23.51 -4.12
C SER A 500 13.95 23.43 -2.59
N LEU A 501 13.24 24.34 -1.94
CA LEU A 501 13.07 24.37 -0.49
C LEU A 501 11.57 24.41 -0.17
N GLY A 502 11.11 23.52 0.70
CA GLY A 502 9.71 23.39 1.09
C GLY A 502 9.26 24.46 2.07
N LYS A 503 7.94 24.66 2.16
CA LYS A 503 7.33 25.50 3.20
C LYS A 503 7.61 24.92 4.58
N ASN A 504 7.77 25.76 5.59
CA ASN A 504 7.97 25.34 6.98
C ASN A 504 9.20 24.44 7.20
N ALA A 505 10.16 24.39 6.27
CA ALA A 505 11.22 23.38 6.28
C ALA A 505 12.02 23.34 7.59
N PHE A 506 12.26 24.51 8.21
CA PHE A 506 12.95 24.66 9.49
C PHE A 506 12.08 25.36 10.54
N GLU A 507 10.75 25.35 10.39
CA GLU A 507 9.85 25.96 11.37
C GLU A 507 10.06 25.37 12.76
N GLU A 508 10.01 26.20 13.80
CA GLU A 508 10.14 25.80 15.21
C GLU A 508 11.49 25.13 15.55
N CYS A 509 12.52 25.31 14.70
CA CYS A 509 13.92 25.07 15.07
C CYS A 509 14.42 26.15 16.04
N ARG A 510 13.92 26.11 17.29
CA ARG A 510 14.06 27.20 18.28
C ARG A 510 15.51 27.52 18.65
N SER A 511 16.41 26.53 18.59
CA SER A 511 17.84 26.69 18.89
C SER A 511 18.70 27.03 17.67
N LEU A 512 18.12 27.12 16.47
CA LEU A 512 18.88 27.33 15.24
C LEU A 512 19.50 28.72 15.25
N VAL A 513 20.83 28.80 15.31
CA VAL A 513 21.60 30.04 15.36
C VAL A 513 22.10 30.43 13.98
N THR A 514 22.60 29.45 13.22
CA THR A 514 23.27 29.69 11.95
C THR A 514 22.69 28.83 10.85
N VAL A 515 22.31 29.49 9.75
CA VAL A 515 22.08 28.87 8.45
C VAL A 515 23.16 29.41 7.52
N GLY A 516 24.00 28.52 7.00
CA GLY A 516 25.04 28.88 6.05
C GLY A 516 24.48 29.39 4.72
N LYS A 517 25.34 29.43 3.71
CA LYS A 517 24.99 29.96 2.39
C LYS A 517 23.76 29.24 1.84
N ILE A 518 22.71 30.00 1.53
CA ILE A 518 21.55 29.52 0.79
C ILE A 518 21.90 29.59 -0.70
N GLY A 519 21.63 28.51 -1.44
CA GLY A 519 21.84 28.42 -2.89
C GLY A 519 20.98 29.41 -3.69
N ASN A 520 21.02 29.28 -5.02
CA ASN A 520 20.39 30.23 -5.94
C ASN A 520 18.85 30.08 -6.02
N LEU A 521 18.15 30.35 -4.92
CA LEU A 521 16.69 30.40 -4.87
C LEU A 521 16.17 31.76 -5.35
N THR A 522 15.10 31.76 -6.13
CA THR A 522 14.34 32.98 -6.50
C THR A 522 13.23 33.30 -5.51
N ARG A 523 12.81 32.33 -4.70
CA ARG A 523 11.78 32.50 -3.68
C ARG A 523 12.18 31.81 -2.40
N LEU A 524 12.14 32.55 -1.29
CA LEU A 524 12.18 31.99 0.04
C LEU A 524 10.79 31.45 0.40
N PRO A 525 10.64 30.17 0.78
CA PRO A 525 9.33 29.58 1.04
C PRO A 525 8.60 30.18 2.24
N ASN A 526 7.28 29.96 2.31
CA ASN A 526 6.48 30.43 3.42
C ASN A 526 6.90 29.71 4.72
N GLU A 527 6.94 30.47 5.80
CA GLU A 527 7.17 29.99 7.17
C GLU A 527 8.47 29.20 7.35
N VAL A 528 9.43 29.30 6.42
CA VAL A 528 10.62 28.44 6.37
C VAL A 528 11.46 28.47 7.65
N PHE A 529 11.59 29.64 8.29
CA PHE A 529 12.29 29.85 9.56
C PHE A 529 11.35 30.39 10.65
N ARG A 530 10.04 30.19 10.51
CA ARG A 530 9.06 30.64 11.50
C ARG A 530 9.40 30.08 12.88
N GLU A 531 9.38 30.91 13.91
CA GLU A 531 9.72 30.55 15.31
C GLU A 531 11.17 30.02 15.50
N CYS A 532 12.10 30.29 14.56
CA CYS A 532 13.54 30.09 14.79
C CYS A 532 14.10 31.18 15.72
N LYS A 533 13.78 31.05 17.02
CA LYS A 533 13.98 32.10 18.04
C LYS A 533 15.44 32.50 18.23
N ALA A 534 16.38 31.58 18.03
CA ALA A 534 17.81 31.83 18.19
C ALA A 534 18.53 32.28 16.89
N LEU A 535 17.82 32.37 15.75
CA LEU A 535 18.44 32.60 14.45
C LEU A 535 19.13 33.96 14.43
N ALA A 536 20.44 33.95 14.27
CA ALA A 536 21.29 35.14 14.29
C ALA A 536 22.01 35.35 12.96
N ASN A 537 22.39 34.26 12.28
CA ASN A 537 23.22 34.31 11.08
C ASN A 537 22.49 33.62 9.91
N VAL A 538 22.03 34.41 8.94
CA VAL A 538 21.43 33.93 7.68
C VAL A 538 21.74 34.92 6.57
N THR A 539 22.10 34.42 5.39
CA THR A 539 22.37 35.27 4.21
C THR A 539 21.45 34.84 3.06
N LEU A 540 20.70 35.81 2.54
CA LEU A 540 19.85 35.61 1.36
C LEU A 540 20.71 35.70 0.08
N PRO A 541 20.44 34.87 -0.94
CA PRO A 541 21.18 34.90 -2.21
C PRO A 541 20.79 36.11 -3.07
N ASP A 542 21.72 36.59 -3.89
CA ASP A 542 21.50 37.71 -4.84
C ASP A 542 20.49 37.39 -5.96
N THR A 543 20.05 36.13 -6.05
CA THR A 543 18.99 35.70 -6.98
C THR A 543 17.60 35.83 -6.39
N MET A 544 17.46 36.22 -5.12
CA MET A 544 16.19 36.22 -4.40
C MET A 544 15.23 37.29 -4.95
N GLU A 545 14.07 36.88 -5.46
CA GLU A 545 13.03 37.78 -5.98
C GLU A 545 11.87 37.98 -4.99
N THR A 546 11.55 36.94 -4.21
CA THR A 546 10.40 36.93 -3.29
C THR A 546 10.77 36.37 -1.91
N ILE A 547 10.47 37.13 -0.85
CA ILE A 547 10.49 36.64 0.53
C ILE A 547 9.07 36.23 0.92
N GLY A 548 8.86 34.93 1.19
CA GLY A 548 7.53 34.35 1.41
C GLY A 548 6.85 34.74 2.72
N THR A 549 5.54 34.45 2.80
CA THR A 549 4.71 34.73 3.98
C THR A 549 5.35 34.17 5.25
N ALA A 550 5.45 34.99 6.29
CA ALA A 550 5.95 34.62 7.61
C ALA A 550 7.33 33.91 7.61
N ALA A 551 8.16 34.12 6.58
CA ALA A 551 9.43 33.39 6.39
C ALA A 551 10.36 33.46 7.61
N PHE A 552 10.45 34.61 8.28
CA PHE A 552 11.22 34.85 9.50
C PHE A 552 10.36 35.25 10.69
N LYS A 553 9.05 34.95 10.66
CA LYS A 553 8.13 35.34 11.73
C LYS A 553 8.63 34.80 13.08
N HIS A 554 8.73 35.69 14.06
CA HIS A 554 9.21 35.41 15.42
C HIS A 554 10.68 34.92 15.51
N CYS A 555 11.54 35.27 14.54
CA CYS A 555 12.99 35.15 14.67
C CYS A 555 13.55 36.22 15.62
N TYR A 556 13.37 36.01 16.93
CA TYR A 556 13.75 36.99 17.96
C TYR A 556 15.25 37.27 18.01
N GLY A 557 16.10 36.32 17.62
CA GLY A 557 17.56 36.42 17.64
C GLY A 557 18.18 37.22 16.51
N LEU A 558 17.41 37.57 15.46
CA LEU A 558 17.95 38.12 14.21
C LEU A 558 18.35 39.59 14.41
N PRO A 559 19.66 39.94 14.42
CA PRO A 559 20.11 41.29 14.73
C PRO A 559 20.06 42.23 13.52
N GLU A 560 20.29 41.67 12.34
CA GLU A 560 20.30 42.35 11.04
C GLU A 560 19.85 41.37 9.94
N ILE A 561 19.37 41.93 8.83
CA ILE A 561 19.09 41.17 7.61
C ILE A 561 19.39 42.06 6.41
N VAL A 562 20.21 41.56 5.48
CA VAL A 562 20.45 42.21 4.19
C VAL A 562 19.40 41.68 3.21
N ILE A 563 18.53 42.56 2.74
CA ILE A 563 17.54 42.25 1.69
C ILE A 563 18.21 42.56 0.34
N PRO A 564 18.47 41.57 -0.54
CA PRO A 564 19.15 41.80 -1.81
C PRO A 564 18.38 42.72 -2.77
N ASP A 565 19.09 43.47 -3.61
CA ASP A 565 18.51 44.38 -4.63
C ASP A 565 17.70 43.65 -5.72
N SER A 566 17.79 42.32 -5.78
CA SER A 566 16.95 41.49 -6.66
C SER A 566 15.52 41.32 -6.14
N VAL A 567 15.27 41.56 -4.86
CA VAL A 567 13.96 41.30 -4.23
C VAL A 567 12.94 42.30 -4.76
N THR A 568 11.82 41.81 -5.28
CA THR A 568 10.70 42.62 -5.78
C THR A 568 9.45 42.54 -4.92
N THR A 569 9.31 41.44 -4.15
CA THR A 569 8.14 41.16 -3.32
C THR A 569 8.54 40.67 -1.93
N ILE A 570 7.98 41.29 -0.89
CA ILE A 570 8.04 40.81 0.49
C ILE A 570 6.60 40.51 0.93
N GLU A 571 6.28 39.26 1.17
CA GLU A 571 4.92 38.82 1.49
C GLU A 571 4.53 39.10 2.96
N GLU A 572 3.27 38.80 3.31
CA GLU A 572 2.70 39.10 4.62
C GLU A 572 3.50 38.50 5.78
N GLU A 573 3.65 39.26 6.87
CA GLU A 573 4.30 38.83 8.12
C GLU A 573 5.76 38.36 7.98
N ALA A 574 6.43 38.62 6.84
CA ALA A 574 7.75 38.04 6.53
C ALA A 574 8.79 38.19 7.65
N PHE A 575 8.80 39.33 8.36
CA PHE A 575 9.67 39.60 9.51
C PHE A 575 8.87 39.99 10.78
N ASP A 576 7.59 39.59 10.85
CA ASP A 576 6.73 39.93 11.99
C ASP A 576 7.31 39.34 13.29
N GLY A 577 7.41 40.18 14.33
CA GLY A 577 8.00 39.85 15.62
C GLY A 577 9.50 39.59 15.62
N CYS A 578 10.26 39.97 14.58
CA CYS A 578 11.73 39.97 14.63
C CYS A 578 12.23 41.06 15.60
N THR A 579 12.21 40.79 16.90
CA THR A 579 12.38 41.80 17.95
C THR A 579 13.77 42.39 18.06
N SER A 580 14.81 41.77 17.48
CA SER A 580 16.20 42.23 17.57
C SER A 580 16.69 43.05 16.38
N LEU A 581 15.94 43.13 15.29
CA LEU A 581 16.28 43.95 14.13
C LEU A 581 16.33 45.43 14.54
N LYS A 582 17.46 46.10 14.27
CA LYS A 582 17.70 47.50 14.66
C LYS A 582 17.51 48.49 13.51
N GLU A 583 18.14 48.21 12.39
CA GLU A 583 18.03 49.00 11.16
C GLU A 583 17.57 48.08 10.05
N ILE A 584 16.57 48.52 9.30
CA ILE A 584 15.97 47.76 8.22
C ILE A 584 15.94 48.65 6.98
N ILE A 585 16.68 48.23 5.95
CA ILE A 585 16.75 48.92 4.67
C ILE A 585 16.09 48.01 3.63
N VAL A 586 14.95 48.43 3.10
CA VAL A 586 14.26 47.73 2.02
C VAL A 586 14.71 48.35 0.68
N PRO A 587 15.21 47.56 -0.27
CA PRO A 587 15.72 48.09 -1.54
C PRO A 587 14.61 48.65 -2.43
N ASP A 588 14.96 49.61 -3.28
CA ASP A 588 14.04 50.29 -4.19
C ASP A 588 13.41 49.37 -5.25
N SER A 589 13.98 48.18 -5.45
CA SER A 589 13.45 47.10 -6.28
C SER A 589 12.14 46.51 -5.76
N VAL A 590 11.86 46.65 -4.46
CA VAL A 590 10.64 46.11 -3.83
C VAL A 590 9.43 46.96 -4.23
N VAL A 591 8.55 46.36 -5.02
CA VAL A 591 7.32 46.99 -5.53
C VAL A 591 6.06 46.49 -4.82
N LYS A 592 6.15 45.37 -4.09
CA LYS A 592 5.04 44.74 -3.36
C LYS A 592 5.46 44.37 -1.94
N MET A 593 4.70 44.84 -0.96
CA MET A 593 4.83 44.50 0.45
C MET A 593 3.49 44.05 1.05
N GLY A 594 3.48 42.89 1.72
CA GLY A 594 2.32 42.36 2.43
C GLY A 594 2.04 43.08 3.75
N ASN A 595 0.93 42.75 4.42
CA ASN A 595 0.63 43.30 5.75
C ASN A 595 1.58 42.76 6.81
N HIS A 596 1.77 43.48 7.91
CA HIS A 596 2.61 43.09 9.06
C HIS A 596 4.09 42.77 8.74
N VAL A 597 4.62 43.20 7.58
CA VAL A 597 5.97 42.80 7.15
C VAL A 597 7.04 43.04 8.21
N PHE A 598 7.02 44.17 8.91
CA PHE A 598 7.89 44.48 10.05
C PHE A 598 7.10 44.74 11.34
N GLY A 599 5.90 44.16 11.45
CA GLY A 599 5.14 44.20 12.71
C GLY A 599 5.97 43.63 13.85
N GLY A 600 5.87 44.17 15.06
CA GLY A 600 6.59 43.65 16.22
C GLY A 600 8.12 43.72 16.15
N CYS A 601 8.74 44.39 15.18
CA CYS A 601 10.18 44.67 15.15
C CYS A 601 10.55 45.71 16.23
N ARG A 602 10.46 45.29 17.50
CA ARG A 602 10.46 46.18 18.67
C ARG A 602 11.72 47.04 18.77
N SER A 603 12.89 46.48 18.44
CA SER A 603 14.19 47.16 18.51
C SER A 603 14.50 48.06 17.31
N ALA A 604 13.64 48.08 16.29
CA ALA A 604 13.90 48.86 15.09
C ALA A 604 13.84 50.35 15.41
N THR A 605 14.95 51.06 15.19
CA THR A 605 15.05 52.52 15.41
C THR A 605 14.83 53.30 14.11
N ARG A 606 15.18 52.69 12.97
CA ARG A 606 15.07 53.24 11.62
C ARG A 606 14.66 52.17 10.63
N ILE A 607 13.60 52.44 9.87
CA ILE A 607 13.13 51.59 8.78
C ILE A 607 12.98 52.45 7.53
N VAL A 608 13.66 52.04 6.46
CA VAL A 608 13.62 52.71 5.15
C VAL A 608 12.82 51.86 4.18
N PHE A 609 11.66 52.38 3.77
CA PHE A 609 10.81 51.74 2.76
C PHE A 609 11.25 52.15 1.34
N PRO A 610 10.91 51.35 0.30
CA PRO A 610 11.29 51.64 -1.08
C PRO A 610 10.72 52.97 -1.55
N LYS A 611 11.53 53.77 -2.25
CA LYS A 611 11.19 55.11 -2.72
C LYS A 611 9.90 55.15 -3.56
N TYR A 612 9.72 54.16 -4.42
CA TYR A 612 8.63 54.11 -5.40
C TYR A 612 7.38 53.36 -4.91
N LEU A 613 7.34 52.91 -3.65
CA LEU A 613 6.18 52.22 -3.11
C LEU A 613 4.97 53.17 -3.06
N THR A 614 3.86 52.79 -3.71
CA THR A 614 2.67 53.66 -3.85
C THR A 614 1.69 53.56 -2.68
N TYR A 615 1.92 52.62 -1.75
CA TYR A 615 1.06 52.35 -0.61
C TYR A 615 1.89 51.96 0.61
N LEU A 616 1.29 52.03 1.79
CA LEU A 616 1.87 51.46 3.01
C LEU A 616 1.14 50.16 3.36
N PRO A 617 1.83 49.05 3.70
CA PRO A 617 1.15 47.83 4.11
C PRO A 617 0.45 47.98 5.46
N GLY A 618 -0.75 47.41 5.64
CA GLY A 618 -1.44 47.43 6.94
C GLY A 618 -0.58 46.79 8.02
N TYR A 619 -0.57 47.38 9.22
CA TYR A 619 0.30 46.95 10.34
C TYR A 619 1.81 46.93 10.04
N GLY A 620 2.25 47.57 8.94
CA GLY A 620 3.59 47.42 8.37
C GLY A 620 4.75 47.62 9.34
N VAL A 621 4.63 48.57 10.28
CA VAL A 621 5.61 48.86 11.34
C VAL A 621 4.95 48.92 12.72
N SER A 622 3.85 48.20 12.90
CA SER A 622 3.13 48.15 14.17
C SER A 622 4.02 47.57 15.28
N PHE A 623 3.91 48.07 16.51
CA PHE A 623 4.73 47.68 17.66
C PHE A 623 6.25 47.79 17.47
N CYS A 624 6.71 48.63 16.53
CA CYS A 624 8.10 49.09 16.47
C CYS A 624 8.35 50.10 17.60
N ASN A 625 8.49 49.58 18.83
CA ASN A 625 8.47 50.36 20.05
C ASN A 625 9.59 51.39 20.16
N TYR A 626 10.76 51.13 19.57
CA TYR A 626 11.93 52.02 19.61
C TYR A 626 12.11 52.88 18.35
N MET A 627 11.16 52.85 17.42
CA MET A 627 11.24 53.64 16.19
C MET A 627 11.14 55.13 16.52
N VAL A 628 12.15 55.89 16.09
CA VAL A 628 12.24 57.34 16.27
C VAL A 628 12.18 58.10 14.96
N GLU A 629 12.53 57.45 13.86
CA GLU A 629 12.54 58.00 12.51
C GLU A 629 11.83 57.03 11.55
N PHE A 630 10.99 57.58 10.68
CA PHE A 630 10.35 56.86 9.60
C PHE A 630 10.45 57.68 8.31
N VAL A 631 10.95 57.07 7.24
CA VAL A 631 11.07 57.72 5.93
C VAL A 631 9.92 57.24 5.04
N PHE A 632 9.07 58.16 4.61
CA PHE A 632 7.96 57.85 3.71
C PHE A 632 8.45 57.61 2.27
N PRO A 633 7.87 56.62 1.55
CA PRO A 633 7.98 56.56 0.10
C PRO A 633 7.41 57.83 -0.58
N GLU A 634 7.94 58.19 -1.75
CA GLU A 634 7.62 59.47 -2.40
C GLU A 634 6.17 59.57 -2.89
N ASN A 635 5.49 58.43 -3.10
CA ASN A 635 4.20 58.40 -3.80
C ASN A 635 3.04 57.86 -2.96
N VAL A 636 3.20 57.70 -1.64
CA VAL A 636 2.16 57.16 -0.75
C VAL A 636 0.91 58.03 -0.76
N LYS A 637 -0.26 57.40 -0.94
CA LYS A 637 -1.58 58.07 -0.93
C LYS A 637 -2.36 57.95 0.37
N SER A 638 -2.04 56.98 1.22
CA SER A 638 -2.73 56.75 2.49
C SER A 638 -1.78 56.26 3.57
N ILE A 639 -2.06 56.61 4.83
CA ILE A 639 -1.48 55.92 5.99
C ILE A 639 -2.45 54.79 6.35
N SER A 640 -2.04 53.57 6.05
CA SER A 640 -2.89 52.38 6.13
C SER A 640 -3.27 51.97 7.55
N ASN A 641 -4.26 51.08 7.63
CA ASN A 641 -4.78 50.55 8.88
C ASN A 641 -3.63 50.06 9.80
N TYR A 642 -3.62 50.54 11.05
CA TYR A 642 -2.66 50.16 12.08
C TYR A 642 -1.18 50.38 11.76
N PHE A 643 -0.84 51.19 10.75
CA PHE A 643 0.55 51.26 10.27
C PHE A 643 1.58 51.56 11.36
N PHE A 644 1.36 52.61 12.16
CA PHE A 644 2.18 53.01 13.31
C PHE A 644 1.59 52.55 14.65
N TYR A 645 0.67 51.58 14.65
CA TYR A 645 0.02 51.15 15.90
C TYR A 645 1.06 50.73 16.94
N GLY A 646 1.05 51.32 18.13
CA GLY A 646 1.97 50.97 19.21
C GLY A 646 3.41 51.46 19.03
N CYS A 647 3.70 52.38 18.10
CA CYS A 647 5.02 53.02 17.97
C CYS A 647 5.29 54.01 19.12
N ILE A 648 5.54 53.50 20.31
CA ILE A 648 5.59 54.29 21.54
C ILE A 648 6.80 55.22 21.68
N SER A 649 7.83 55.14 20.82
CA SER A 649 8.98 56.07 20.84
C SER A 649 8.92 57.16 19.78
N LEU A 650 7.97 57.11 18.85
CA LEU A 650 7.81 58.09 17.79
C LEU A 650 7.35 59.44 18.39
N LYS A 651 8.18 60.49 18.27
CA LYS A 651 7.91 61.81 18.88
C LYS A 651 7.34 62.81 17.91
N GLU A 652 7.92 62.87 16.71
CA GLU A 652 7.54 63.82 15.68
C GLU A 652 7.42 63.08 14.35
N ILE A 653 6.40 63.42 13.56
CA ILE A 653 6.24 62.88 12.21
C ILE A 653 5.67 63.93 11.26
N VAL A 654 6.20 63.97 10.05
CA VAL A 654 5.74 64.84 8.97
C VAL A 654 5.10 63.98 7.90
N ILE A 655 3.78 64.11 7.74
CA ILE A 655 3.03 63.38 6.72
C ILE A 655 3.25 64.10 5.37
N PRO A 656 3.64 63.39 4.30
CA PRO A 656 3.95 64.02 3.01
C PRO A 656 2.68 64.49 2.28
N ASP A 657 2.80 65.55 1.48
CA ASP A 657 1.71 66.18 0.70
C ASP A 657 1.04 65.23 -0.32
N THR A 658 1.59 64.04 -0.53
CA THR A 658 0.98 63.01 -1.38
C THR A 658 -0.14 62.23 -0.68
N VAL A 659 -0.19 62.26 0.66
CA VAL A 659 -1.16 61.51 1.47
C VAL A 659 -2.52 62.22 1.47
N THR A 660 -3.57 61.43 1.24
CA THR A 660 -4.96 61.89 1.16
C THR A 660 -5.84 61.30 2.26
N THR A 661 -5.49 60.14 2.82
CA THR A 661 -6.23 59.51 3.91
C THR A 661 -5.32 59.01 5.04
N ILE A 662 -5.83 59.08 6.27
CA ILE A 662 -5.25 58.42 7.45
C ILE A 662 -6.31 57.43 7.96
N ASP A 663 -6.01 56.15 7.87
CA ASP A 663 -7.00 55.08 8.00
C ASP A 663 -7.11 54.56 9.45
N PHE A 664 -7.85 53.46 9.62
CA PHE A 664 -8.27 52.92 10.92
C PHE A 664 -7.08 52.64 11.83
N ARG A 665 -7.07 53.27 13.01
CA ARG A 665 -6.04 53.07 14.06
C ARG A 665 -4.59 53.27 13.59
N ALA A 666 -4.38 54.06 12.54
CA ALA A 666 -3.07 54.27 11.91
C ALA A 666 -1.96 54.69 12.90
N PHE A 667 -2.27 55.48 13.93
CA PHE A 667 -1.37 55.94 14.99
C PHE A 667 -1.86 55.53 16.40
N TRP A 668 -2.68 54.48 16.51
CA TRP A 668 -3.23 54.07 17.80
C TRP A 668 -2.08 53.77 18.79
N ASP A 669 -2.21 54.22 20.04
CA ASP A 669 -1.24 54.00 21.12
C ASP A 669 0.18 54.53 20.82
N CYS A 670 0.33 55.51 19.92
CA CYS A 670 1.57 56.30 19.77
C CYS A 670 1.74 57.28 20.95
N THR A 671 2.02 56.75 22.14
CA THR A 671 1.95 57.50 23.42
C THR A 671 3.03 58.57 23.64
N SER A 672 4.08 58.59 22.81
CA SER A 672 5.13 59.62 22.85
C SER A 672 5.03 60.66 21.73
N LEU A 673 4.04 60.55 20.85
CA LEU A 673 3.86 61.49 19.75
C LEU A 673 3.45 62.86 20.32
N THR A 674 4.33 63.86 20.15
CA THR A 674 4.14 65.23 20.64
C THR A 674 3.90 66.22 19.52
N ARG A 675 4.31 65.91 18.29
CA ARG A 675 4.12 66.78 17.12
C ARG A 675 3.77 65.96 15.89
N ILE A 676 2.73 66.34 15.17
CA ILE A 676 2.42 65.76 13.87
C ILE A 676 2.11 66.87 12.87
N THR A 677 2.74 66.82 11.70
CA THR A 677 2.42 67.72 10.58
C THR A 677 1.51 66.99 9.60
N ILE A 678 0.30 67.51 9.40
CA ILE A 678 -0.70 66.92 8.50
C ILE A 678 -1.00 67.92 7.36
N PRO A 679 -0.73 67.54 6.10
CA PRO A 679 -0.83 68.44 4.95
C PRO A 679 -2.27 68.68 4.51
N ALA A 680 -2.47 69.74 3.71
CA ALA A 680 -3.78 70.11 3.16
C ALA A 680 -4.38 69.06 2.22
N SER A 681 -3.55 68.16 1.67
CA SER A 681 -3.95 67.06 0.81
C SER A 681 -4.79 65.99 1.52
N VAL A 682 -4.70 65.89 2.85
CA VAL A 682 -5.49 64.93 3.63
C VAL A 682 -6.96 65.37 3.64
N THR A 683 -7.85 64.50 3.17
CA THR A 683 -9.31 64.73 3.07
C THR A 683 -10.13 63.79 3.95
N LYS A 684 -9.50 62.77 4.54
CA LYS A 684 -10.14 61.81 5.44
C LYS A 684 -9.18 61.37 6.54
N ILE A 685 -9.68 61.36 7.78
CA ILE A 685 -9.01 60.83 8.97
C ILE A 685 -10.03 59.97 9.71
N ASP A 686 -9.70 58.69 9.94
CA ASP A 686 -10.54 57.79 10.73
C ASP A 686 -10.67 58.27 12.18
N SER A 687 -11.85 58.11 12.79
CA SER A 687 -12.13 58.62 14.13
C SER A 687 -11.24 58.01 15.22
N THR A 688 -10.70 56.81 14.99
CA THR A 688 -9.85 56.08 15.93
C THR A 688 -8.36 56.17 15.58
N ALA A 689 -8.00 56.90 14.52
CA ALA A 689 -6.64 56.95 13.98
C ALA A 689 -5.59 57.34 15.03
N PHE A 690 -5.95 58.21 15.98
CA PHE A 690 -5.06 58.77 17.01
C PHE A 690 -5.52 58.45 18.43
N ASP A 691 -6.35 57.42 18.62
CA ASP A 691 -6.70 56.95 19.96
C ASP A 691 -5.42 56.54 20.71
N GLY A 692 -5.41 56.62 22.04
CA GLY A 692 -4.22 56.29 22.85
C GLY A 692 -3.05 57.29 22.76
N CYS A 693 -3.03 58.20 21.78
CA CYS A 693 -2.11 59.34 21.80
C CYS A 693 -2.44 60.29 22.96
N LYS A 694 -1.42 60.88 23.58
CA LYS A 694 -1.58 61.86 24.66
C LYS A 694 -2.03 63.20 24.09
N LYS A 695 -3.36 63.36 23.93
CA LYS A 695 -4.01 64.50 23.29
C LYS A 695 -3.63 65.87 23.87
N ASP A 696 -3.39 65.95 25.18
CA ASP A 696 -2.92 67.13 25.90
C ASP A 696 -1.48 67.55 25.52
N LYS A 697 -0.69 66.61 24.99
CA LYS A 697 0.71 66.82 24.61
C LYS A 697 0.94 66.83 23.10
N LEU A 698 -0.02 66.36 22.32
CA LEU A 698 0.07 66.24 20.87
C LEU A 698 -0.35 67.55 20.19
N VAL A 699 0.61 68.22 19.55
CA VAL A 699 0.38 69.42 18.74
C VAL A 699 0.30 69.06 17.26
N TRP A 700 -0.82 69.39 16.63
CA TRP A 700 -1.01 69.25 15.19
C TRP A 700 -0.50 70.50 14.47
N VAL A 701 0.33 70.32 13.46
CA VAL A 701 0.72 71.38 12.52
C VAL A 701 -0.13 71.19 11.27
N VAL A 702 -1.02 72.14 10.99
CA VAL A 702 -2.03 72.05 9.93
C VAL A 702 -2.00 73.28 9.01
N THR A 703 -2.50 73.14 7.80
CA THR A 703 -2.74 74.27 6.89
C THR A 703 -4.09 74.94 7.19
N PRO A 704 -4.19 76.28 7.19
CA PRO A 704 -5.47 76.98 7.34
C PRO A 704 -6.51 76.52 6.30
N GLY A 705 -7.74 76.26 6.75
CA GLY A 705 -8.85 75.78 5.91
C GLY A 705 -8.81 74.29 5.55
N SER A 706 -7.78 73.55 5.99
CA SER A 706 -7.65 72.12 5.67
C SER A 706 -8.68 71.25 6.40
N TYR A 707 -8.89 70.03 5.88
CA TYR A 707 -9.68 69.01 6.59
C TYR A 707 -9.05 68.67 7.94
N ALA A 708 -7.71 68.62 8.03
CA ALA A 708 -6.99 68.36 9.27
C ALA A 708 -7.26 69.42 10.35
N GLU A 709 -7.35 70.71 9.98
CA GLU A 709 -7.76 71.78 10.91
C GLU A 709 -9.19 71.55 11.41
N THR A 710 -10.12 71.24 10.50
CA THR A 710 -11.52 70.96 10.86
C THR A 710 -11.63 69.76 11.79
N TYR A 711 -10.88 68.69 11.51
CA TYR A 711 -10.82 67.50 12.34
C TYR A 711 -10.23 67.79 13.73
N ALA A 712 -9.13 68.54 13.79
CA ALA A 712 -8.49 68.93 15.05
C ALA A 712 -9.43 69.77 15.91
N LYS A 713 -10.13 70.76 15.32
CA LYS A 713 -11.14 71.59 15.99
C LYS A 713 -12.30 70.75 16.54
N LYS A 714 -12.93 69.93 15.68
CA LYS A 714 -14.08 69.09 16.04
C LYS A 714 -13.75 68.12 17.18
N ASN A 715 -12.53 67.59 17.18
CA ASN A 715 -12.07 66.62 18.16
C ASN A 715 -11.20 67.24 19.26
N TYR A 716 -11.16 68.56 19.45
CA TYR A 716 -10.43 69.25 20.54
C TYR A 716 -8.92 68.94 20.64
N TYR A 717 -8.22 68.76 19.51
CA TYR A 717 -6.75 68.68 19.49
C TYR A 717 -6.12 70.08 19.53
N HIS A 718 -4.96 70.21 20.18
CA HIS A 718 -4.15 71.42 20.07
C HIS A 718 -3.51 71.49 18.68
N TYR A 719 -3.63 72.62 17.99
CA TYR A 719 -3.04 72.81 16.66
C TYR A 719 -2.38 74.18 16.48
N THR A 720 -1.44 74.25 15.54
CA THR A 720 -0.72 75.45 15.09
C THR A 720 -0.62 75.43 13.56
N TYR A 721 -0.29 76.58 12.96
CA TYR A 721 -0.10 76.66 11.50
C TYR A 721 1.37 76.43 11.13
N ALA A 722 1.60 75.71 10.02
CA ALA A 722 2.92 75.62 9.40
C ALA A 722 3.42 77.03 9.06
N LYS A 723 4.70 77.31 9.32
CA LYS A 723 5.33 78.61 8.99
C LYS A 723 5.67 78.71 7.51
#